data_AF-A0AA51R485-F1
#
_entry.id   AF-A0AA51R485-F1
#
_cell.length_a   1.000
_cell.length_b   1.000
_cell.length_c   1.000
_cell.angle_alpha   90.00
_cell.angle_beta   90.00
_cell.angle_gamma   90.00
#
_symmetry.space_group_name_H-M   'P 1'
#
loop_
_entity.id
_entity.type
_entity.pdbx_description
1 polymer ?
#
loop_
_entity_poly.entity_id
_entity_poly.type
_entity_poly.pdbx_seq_one_letter_code
_entity_poly.pdbx_strand_id
1 'polypeptide(L)'
;MEFRVLHLSDVHIGKTYKPSESIAYRIVSDIEHNKMADIDCVITTGDIFEGTIETSETLIREAVNFYEIILKEINYNQTKQLGKTDFIFVPGNHDIIRTDNIDERWEKYHSFIQMFYETIPESYNTDFSVYKPYHDNKIVFIGFNSCQIENKKIFDKEFISKLKSNLSSEVLGDYNIDRDKLIEILEEQKTSEFDDYGNISLQQIADIKRKLKQVTDYNIIALFHHHFYLFPEVSKKFGDSSLIRNYSEFIQELKYMGVKTVLHGHKHFDLERPYISDDYYDTTESIINIFAGGSVGTSRTDRHTFSIINFYDKKEDVKLIQKKFIYNGESLEPIQTKRIPPKNTLIKVVKLLELLKVNNPDKFNEYQSVAEKNYSIYNDCNKIIEWLSEIFTGFNETYKILYENEKNILFILYAVNYRTLKYKEIIEKNDTEFESKSTLLQAFYNKILNGPDFQVCSKDFHELFNSKNLSECAKYCDELLNSINKKTSQYYLALTMIAIFFSDLYLILTKYADDFKHSIKYKVNIKIEDNKFHENVPAPRIIINSDSDRRSAYIQLLCNDATAHKMAVLFIKEFDLMINKYEDYFKLIGLKLYYLLPQINSDNVEKALDNYNFEAYIPTLLPLLTGDNIYPAKEVFARELIQNSIDAIAVREAKDTIQFANKIYIEISKDVQGRRFFKIKDNGTGMDRYKIERYFTSIGRSFYSDEEYQDLNIRYKPISNFGIGFLSSFMVCREIDVKTRYYTEESEALKLHIPNYEGCFFIEKEKGVDIGTEIILYLNHNIENKKIVDYIQDTMLDVKYEIILNYTSDKAIQETIIPAHNLRKKALKSDFKLFVPLSEDYSALKLDYEKDIISGNFISEYKYGILIHNNISEKRSVFNVLNAGILVQQASLSKLFGRGFDNEYQSNIRDKFYYKSNILANFPANWIQLDVSREKLVGFSEDLKKIIGKDIHLSVGVQIAEVLLDQIRWILNNSESSVSQNPVINLQEAILFAIDFCNRSNNTEIYKKLLVLKYILHIDFTKEEIVFALGHKGDCKERINVTYSAEMSRKNINELLERIGTLDFREDLYIDSIHKNDIREIHPMLVREFYRFLEEFVITRDIKMSKNFRYKFEQIIHTTSFSESDQADDILKIIAIIMLLYLDKQGELQENLIEKSPIVSIIERILMERINIRDVEEKSASIIIKYEELNELFELRKHIDKLK
;
A
#
# COMPACT_ATOMS: atom_id res chain seq x y z
N MET A 1 43.07 12.65 -14.98
CA MET A 1 43.59 11.61 -15.89
C MET A 1 42.43 10.94 -16.62
N GLU A 2 42.68 10.21 -17.70
CA GLU A 2 41.71 9.35 -18.38
C GLU A 2 41.73 7.96 -17.72
N PHE A 3 40.57 7.31 -17.57
CA PHE A 3 40.44 5.93 -17.10
C PHE A 3 39.61 5.13 -18.09
N ARG A 4 40.20 4.14 -18.75
CA ARG A 4 39.60 3.44 -19.89
C ARG A 4 39.05 2.08 -19.51
N VAL A 5 37.79 1.83 -19.85
CA VAL A 5 37.06 0.61 -19.52
C VAL A 5 36.65 -0.13 -20.79
N LEU A 6 36.95 -1.42 -20.87
CA LEU A 6 36.34 -2.32 -21.84
C LEU A 6 35.05 -2.91 -21.25
N HIS A 7 33.90 -2.55 -21.81
CA HIS A 7 32.58 -3.03 -21.36
C HIS A 7 32.02 -4.10 -22.30
N LEU A 8 31.78 -5.28 -21.74
CA LEU A 8 31.22 -6.48 -22.35
C LEU A 8 29.88 -6.84 -21.69
N SER A 9 28.98 -7.47 -22.43
CA SER A 9 27.72 -7.99 -21.90
C SER A 9 27.21 -9.13 -22.79
N ASP A 10 26.43 -10.04 -22.22
CA ASP A 10 25.73 -11.11 -22.94
C ASP A 10 26.70 -11.87 -23.89
N VAL A 11 27.70 -12.54 -23.29
CA VAL A 11 28.75 -13.28 -24.00
C VAL A 11 28.25 -14.65 -24.47
N HIS A 12 27.47 -15.37 -23.66
CA HIS A 12 26.88 -16.68 -23.98
C HIS A 12 27.88 -17.80 -24.34
N ILE A 13 28.97 -17.93 -23.57
CA ILE A 13 29.94 -19.03 -23.73
C ILE A 13 29.22 -20.39 -23.72
N GLY A 14 29.64 -21.26 -24.63
CA GLY A 14 29.04 -22.57 -24.92
C GLY A 14 28.10 -22.57 -26.13
N LYS A 15 27.48 -21.43 -26.49
CA LYS A 15 26.69 -21.29 -27.73
C LYS A 15 26.86 -19.92 -28.37
N THR A 16 28.11 -19.59 -28.67
CA THR A 16 28.45 -18.33 -29.34
C THR A 16 28.30 -18.42 -30.86
N TYR A 17 28.13 -17.28 -31.54
CA TYR A 17 28.05 -17.23 -33.02
C TYR A 17 29.35 -17.61 -33.73
N LYS A 18 30.48 -17.54 -33.02
CA LYS A 18 31.84 -17.97 -33.43
C LYS A 18 32.54 -18.63 -32.24
N PRO A 19 33.61 -19.43 -32.43
CA PRO A 19 34.42 -19.91 -31.32
C PRO A 19 34.79 -18.77 -30.38
N SER A 20 34.59 -18.94 -29.07
CA SER A 20 34.78 -17.92 -28.05
C SER A 20 36.17 -17.27 -28.13
N GLU A 21 37.22 -18.07 -28.32
CA GLU A 21 38.59 -17.60 -28.55
C GLU A 21 38.69 -16.63 -29.73
N SER A 22 38.03 -16.95 -30.86
CA SER A 22 38.04 -16.10 -32.05
C SER A 22 37.35 -14.75 -31.79
N ILE A 23 36.32 -14.73 -30.92
CA ILE A 23 35.66 -13.49 -30.51
C ILE A 23 36.61 -12.66 -29.65
N ALA A 24 37.31 -13.27 -28.69
CA ALA A 24 38.30 -12.61 -27.84
C ALA A 24 39.43 -11.96 -28.66
N TYR A 25 40.07 -12.72 -29.56
CA TYR A 25 41.13 -12.18 -30.44
C TYR A 25 40.61 -11.04 -31.32
N ARG A 26 39.38 -11.14 -31.81
CA ARG A 26 38.77 -10.11 -32.64
C ARG A 26 38.56 -8.80 -31.88
N ILE A 27 38.02 -8.87 -30.66
CA ILE A 27 37.82 -7.69 -29.80
C ILE A 27 39.14 -6.97 -29.61
N VAL A 28 40.19 -7.70 -29.23
CA VAL A 28 41.51 -7.11 -28.95
C VAL A 28 42.16 -6.55 -30.22
N SER A 29 42.10 -7.30 -31.33
CA SER A 29 42.59 -6.84 -32.64
C SER A 29 41.91 -5.55 -33.11
N ASP A 30 40.59 -5.42 -32.91
CA ASP A 30 39.84 -4.22 -33.33
C ASP A 30 40.12 -3.03 -32.40
N ILE A 31 40.36 -3.26 -31.10
CA ILE A 31 40.83 -2.23 -30.16
C ILE A 31 42.19 -1.67 -30.62
N GLU A 32 43.12 -2.54 -30.99
CA GLU A 32 44.46 -2.16 -31.47
C GLU A 32 44.41 -1.42 -32.80
N HIS A 33 43.70 -1.98 -33.78
CA HIS A 33 43.58 -1.39 -35.11
C HIS A 33 43.03 0.05 -35.07
N ASN A 34 42.14 0.31 -34.11
CA ASN A 34 41.53 1.63 -33.90
C ASN A 34 42.26 2.49 -32.85
N LYS A 35 43.48 2.11 -32.44
CA LYS A 35 44.36 2.85 -31.52
C LYS A 35 43.69 3.14 -30.17
N MET A 36 43.06 2.12 -29.57
CA MET A 36 42.37 2.22 -28.29
C MET A 36 43.02 1.42 -27.15
N ALA A 37 44.32 1.09 -27.28
CA ALA A 37 45.14 0.43 -26.26
C ALA A 37 45.30 1.25 -24.95
N ASP A 38 45.86 0.66 -23.88
CA ASP A 38 45.88 1.21 -22.51
C ASP A 38 44.49 1.14 -21.84
N ILE A 39 43.98 -0.08 -21.69
CA ILE A 39 42.76 -0.38 -20.93
C ILE A 39 43.13 -0.42 -19.43
N ASP A 40 42.37 0.26 -18.58
CA ASP A 40 42.57 0.27 -17.13
C ASP A 40 41.70 -0.78 -16.41
N CYS A 41 40.56 -1.17 -16.99
CA CYS A 41 39.63 -2.12 -16.39
C CYS A 41 38.77 -2.82 -17.46
N VAL A 42 38.44 -4.08 -17.23
CA VAL A 42 37.49 -4.85 -18.07
C VAL A 42 36.25 -5.17 -17.25
N ILE A 43 35.06 -4.86 -17.76
CA ILE A 43 33.79 -5.04 -17.06
C ILE A 43 32.86 -5.92 -17.89
N THR A 44 32.31 -6.97 -17.28
CA THR A 44 31.23 -7.77 -17.88
C THR A 44 29.95 -7.69 -17.06
N THR A 45 28.87 -7.21 -17.69
CA THR A 45 27.53 -7.03 -17.06
C THR A 45 26.58 -8.21 -17.32
N GLY A 46 26.99 -9.40 -16.88
CA GLY A 46 26.16 -10.62 -16.86
C GLY A 46 26.04 -11.37 -18.18
N ASP A 47 25.41 -12.55 -18.07
CA ASP A 47 25.21 -13.54 -19.13
C ASP A 47 26.53 -13.97 -19.79
N ILE A 48 27.46 -14.40 -18.93
CA ILE A 48 28.75 -14.99 -19.34
C ILE A 48 28.50 -16.32 -20.04
N PHE A 49 27.60 -17.15 -19.50
CA PHE A 49 27.29 -18.49 -20.00
C PHE A 49 26.01 -18.52 -20.84
N GLU A 50 25.84 -19.55 -21.68
CA GLU A 50 24.51 -19.89 -22.22
C GLU A 50 23.70 -20.69 -21.20
N GLY A 51 22.56 -20.13 -20.78
CA GLY A 51 21.76 -20.66 -19.67
C GLY A 51 21.03 -21.97 -19.96
N THR A 52 21.03 -22.46 -21.20
CA THR A 52 20.49 -23.78 -21.55
C THR A 52 21.51 -24.92 -21.46
N ILE A 53 22.80 -24.60 -21.29
CA ILE A 53 23.87 -25.60 -21.24
C ILE A 53 24.13 -25.99 -19.79
N GLU A 54 24.26 -27.29 -19.56
CA GLU A 54 24.59 -27.83 -18.25
C GLU A 54 26.00 -27.42 -17.80
N THR A 55 26.13 -27.08 -16.52
CA THR A 55 27.42 -26.66 -15.94
C THR A 55 28.42 -27.81 -16.02
N SER A 56 29.54 -27.59 -16.70
CA SER A 56 30.65 -28.53 -16.76
C SER A 56 31.97 -27.81 -16.55
N GLU A 57 32.98 -28.50 -16.02
CA GLU A 57 34.32 -27.92 -15.85
C GLU A 57 34.88 -27.42 -17.18
N THR A 58 34.58 -28.11 -18.29
CA THR A 58 34.94 -27.69 -19.65
C THR A 58 34.35 -26.35 -20.04
N LEU A 59 33.07 -26.11 -19.75
CA LEU A 59 32.38 -24.85 -20.06
C LEU A 59 32.98 -23.68 -19.25
N ILE A 60 33.26 -23.92 -17.96
CA ILE A 60 33.89 -22.92 -17.09
C ILE A 60 35.32 -22.62 -17.59
N ARG A 61 36.09 -23.64 -18.01
CA ARG A 61 37.43 -23.47 -18.59
C ARG A 61 37.40 -22.68 -19.88
N GLU A 62 36.42 -22.92 -20.74
CA GLU A 62 36.23 -22.14 -21.95
C GLU A 62 35.97 -20.65 -21.64
N ALA A 63 35.10 -20.36 -20.65
CA ALA A 63 34.83 -18.99 -20.23
C ALA A 63 36.06 -18.32 -19.59
N VAL A 64 36.83 -19.04 -18.77
CA VAL A 64 38.09 -18.51 -18.21
C VAL A 64 39.10 -18.23 -19.32
N ASN A 65 39.29 -19.17 -20.26
CA ASN A 65 40.20 -19.01 -21.39
C ASN A 65 39.83 -17.79 -22.26
N PHE A 66 38.54 -17.52 -22.47
CA PHE A 66 38.08 -16.30 -23.16
C PHE A 66 38.65 -15.03 -22.51
N TYR A 67 38.53 -14.89 -21.19
CA TYR A 67 39.05 -13.71 -20.48
C TYR A 67 40.57 -13.73 -20.30
N GLU A 68 41.21 -14.90 -20.21
CA GLU A 68 42.68 -15.01 -20.19
C GLU A 68 43.31 -14.60 -21.52
N ILE A 69 42.68 -14.91 -22.66
CA ILE A 69 43.08 -14.41 -23.97
C ILE A 69 42.98 -12.87 -23.99
N ILE A 70 41.85 -12.30 -23.54
CA ILE A 70 41.68 -10.84 -23.46
C ILE A 70 42.78 -10.22 -22.58
N LEU A 71 43.02 -10.76 -21.39
CA LEU A 71 44.05 -10.27 -20.47
C LEU A 71 45.44 -10.31 -21.12
N LYS A 72 45.81 -11.45 -21.70
CA LYS A 72 47.14 -11.66 -22.29
C LYS A 72 47.38 -10.77 -23.51
N GLU A 73 46.43 -10.73 -24.43
CA GLU A 73 46.58 -10.00 -25.69
C GLU A 73 46.51 -8.48 -25.47
N ILE A 74 45.64 -7.99 -24.57
CA ILE A 74 45.65 -6.58 -24.18
C ILE A 74 46.99 -6.21 -23.54
N ASN A 75 47.51 -7.02 -22.61
CA ASN A 75 48.79 -6.79 -21.94
C ASN A 75 50.00 -6.82 -22.86
N TYR A 76 49.94 -7.59 -23.95
CA TYR A 76 50.99 -7.60 -24.96
C TYR A 76 51.11 -6.25 -25.68
N ASN A 77 50.00 -5.52 -25.82
CA ASN A 77 49.89 -4.34 -26.67
C ASN A 77 49.71 -3.00 -25.92
N GLN A 78 49.81 -2.99 -24.58
CA GLN A 78 49.65 -1.77 -23.77
C GLN A 78 50.81 -1.49 -22.82
N THR A 79 50.92 -0.24 -22.40
CA THR A 79 52.04 0.24 -21.55
C THR A 79 51.89 -0.14 -20.09
N LYS A 80 50.65 -0.19 -19.58
CA LYS A 80 50.30 -0.53 -18.20
C LYS A 80 49.76 -1.96 -18.15
N GLN A 81 50.41 -2.84 -17.40
CA GLN A 81 49.95 -4.23 -17.27
C GLN A 81 48.70 -4.31 -16.40
N LEU A 82 47.65 -4.92 -16.91
CA LEU A 82 46.43 -5.31 -16.19
C LEU A 82 46.68 -6.57 -15.38
N GLY A 83 46.16 -6.61 -14.17
CA GLY A 83 46.02 -7.81 -13.37
C GLY A 83 44.63 -8.45 -13.51
N LYS A 84 44.49 -9.68 -13.03
CA LYS A 84 43.19 -10.36 -12.94
C LYS A 84 42.19 -9.51 -12.14
N THR A 85 42.62 -8.82 -11.08
CA THR A 85 41.79 -7.97 -10.21
C THR A 85 41.25 -6.70 -10.87
N ASP A 86 41.67 -6.38 -12.09
CA ASP A 86 41.17 -5.26 -12.89
C ASP A 86 40.01 -5.68 -13.81
N PHE A 87 39.65 -6.97 -13.79
CA PHE A 87 38.42 -7.48 -14.35
C PHE A 87 37.32 -7.37 -13.28
N ILE A 88 36.11 -6.99 -13.68
CA ILE A 88 34.94 -6.93 -12.81
C ILE A 88 33.79 -7.64 -13.51
N PHE A 89 33.29 -8.68 -12.86
CA PHE A 89 32.15 -9.47 -13.32
C PHE A 89 30.95 -9.20 -12.42
N VAL A 90 29.78 -9.07 -13.05
CA VAL A 90 28.47 -9.07 -12.39
C VAL A 90 27.66 -10.23 -12.97
N PRO A 91 26.90 -10.99 -12.16
CA PRO A 91 26.14 -12.13 -12.67
C PRO A 91 24.90 -11.72 -13.48
N GLY A 92 24.56 -12.49 -14.51
CA GLY A 92 23.29 -12.48 -15.25
C GLY A 92 22.40 -13.68 -14.95
N ASN A 93 21.19 -13.72 -15.51
CA ASN A 93 20.25 -14.82 -15.27
C ASN A 93 20.67 -16.12 -15.96
N HIS A 94 21.57 -16.06 -16.94
CA HIS A 94 22.17 -17.26 -17.54
C HIS A 94 23.33 -17.83 -16.71
N ASP A 95 23.83 -17.11 -15.71
CA ASP A 95 24.99 -17.51 -14.90
C ASP A 95 24.62 -18.34 -13.65
N ILE A 96 23.32 -18.50 -13.40
CA ILE A 96 22.79 -19.29 -12.28
C ILE A 96 22.34 -20.69 -12.72
N ILE A 97 22.28 -21.61 -11.76
CA ILE A 97 21.69 -22.95 -11.91
C ILE A 97 20.23 -22.88 -11.45
N ARG A 98 19.30 -23.38 -12.27
CA ARG A 98 17.86 -23.38 -11.99
C ARG A 98 17.49 -24.51 -11.01
N THR A 99 17.73 -24.26 -9.73
CA THR A 99 17.48 -25.19 -8.63
C THR A 99 16.85 -24.48 -7.42
N ASP A 100 16.08 -25.23 -6.63
CA ASP A 100 15.51 -24.78 -5.36
C ASP A 100 16.58 -24.64 -4.26
N ASN A 101 17.72 -25.33 -4.40
CA ASN A 101 18.82 -25.22 -3.45
C ASN A 101 19.61 -23.91 -3.67
N ILE A 102 19.58 -23.02 -2.68
CA ILE A 102 20.23 -21.69 -2.75
C ILE A 102 21.75 -21.81 -2.88
N ASP A 103 22.36 -22.81 -2.22
CA ASP A 103 23.81 -23.00 -2.23
C ASP A 103 24.30 -23.46 -3.61
N GLU A 104 23.56 -24.38 -4.25
CA GLU A 104 23.86 -24.89 -5.60
C GLU A 104 23.60 -23.85 -6.70
N ARG A 105 22.67 -22.91 -6.48
CA ARG A 105 22.22 -21.92 -7.48
C ARG A 105 23.37 -21.10 -8.06
N TRP A 106 24.36 -20.80 -7.24
CA TRP A 106 25.48 -19.93 -7.59
C TRP A 106 26.77 -20.69 -7.91
N GLU A 107 26.79 -22.02 -7.83
CA GLU A 107 28.00 -22.82 -8.03
C GLU A 107 28.66 -22.58 -9.39
N LYS A 108 27.87 -22.44 -10.45
CA LYS A 108 28.38 -22.14 -11.80
C LYS A 108 29.16 -20.82 -11.84
N TYR A 109 28.57 -19.74 -11.33
CA TYR A 109 29.21 -18.42 -11.28
C TYR A 109 30.37 -18.39 -10.29
N HIS A 110 30.20 -18.99 -9.11
CA HIS A 110 31.23 -19.09 -8.08
C HIS A 110 32.48 -19.82 -8.58
N SER A 111 32.30 -20.97 -9.25
CA SER A 111 33.39 -21.75 -9.82
C SER A 111 34.14 -20.97 -10.91
N PHE A 112 33.42 -20.20 -11.72
CA PHE A 112 34.02 -19.32 -12.73
C PHE A 112 34.91 -18.23 -12.09
N ILE A 113 34.37 -17.45 -11.15
CA ILE A 113 35.15 -16.38 -10.52
C ILE A 113 36.34 -16.95 -9.74
N GLN A 114 36.15 -18.06 -9.02
CA GLN A 114 37.22 -18.70 -8.27
C GLN A 114 38.33 -19.21 -9.20
N MET A 115 37.98 -19.85 -10.31
CA MET A 115 38.98 -20.35 -11.27
C MET A 115 39.68 -19.21 -12.02
N PHE A 116 38.97 -18.14 -12.36
CA PHE A 116 39.58 -16.98 -13.03
C PHE A 116 40.56 -16.26 -12.09
N TYR A 117 40.13 -15.88 -10.87
CA TYR A 117 40.95 -15.10 -9.94
C TYR A 117 41.96 -15.92 -9.14
N GLU A 118 41.82 -17.25 -9.11
CA GLU A 118 42.49 -18.18 -8.18
C GLU A 118 42.06 -18.00 -6.72
N THR A 119 42.03 -16.76 -6.23
CA THR A 119 41.44 -16.34 -4.96
C THR A 119 40.48 -15.18 -5.19
N ILE A 120 39.21 -15.33 -4.79
CA ILE A 120 38.19 -14.30 -5.00
C ILE A 120 38.62 -13.00 -4.29
N PRO A 121 38.69 -11.85 -5.00
CA PRO A 121 39.15 -10.59 -4.40
C PRO A 121 38.22 -10.07 -3.29
N GLU A 122 38.77 -9.39 -2.29
CA GLU A 122 38.01 -8.74 -1.20
C GLU A 122 37.01 -7.66 -1.67
N SER A 123 37.10 -7.25 -2.94
CA SER A 123 36.11 -6.36 -3.55
C SER A 123 34.74 -7.03 -3.71
N TYR A 124 34.67 -8.37 -3.72
CA TYR A 124 33.42 -9.14 -3.77
C TYR A 124 32.90 -9.47 -2.37
N ASN A 125 31.58 -9.36 -2.19
CA ASN A 125 30.89 -9.80 -0.98
C ASN A 125 30.26 -11.20 -1.17
N THR A 126 29.67 -11.76 -0.12
CA THR A 126 29.07 -13.11 -0.13
C THR A 126 27.92 -13.29 -1.11
N ASP A 127 27.23 -12.20 -1.48
CA ASP A 127 26.12 -12.18 -2.44
C ASP A 127 26.56 -11.80 -3.88
N PHE A 128 27.87 -11.76 -4.12
CA PHE A 128 28.51 -11.32 -5.37
C PHE A 128 28.30 -9.84 -5.71
N SER A 129 27.91 -9.00 -4.73
CA SER A 129 28.03 -7.54 -4.88
C SER A 129 29.50 -7.12 -4.88
N VAL A 130 29.81 -6.02 -5.57
CA VAL A 130 31.18 -5.55 -5.80
C VAL A 130 31.35 -4.12 -5.29
N TYR A 131 32.44 -3.85 -4.61
CA TYR A 131 32.93 -2.50 -4.32
C TYR A 131 34.41 -2.42 -4.67
N LYS A 132 34.76 -1.67 -5.73
CA LYS A 132 36.13 -1.55 -6.23
C LYS A 132 36.52 -0.08 -6.45
N PRO A 133 37.29 0.53 -5.53
CA PRO A 133 37.81 1.88 -5.69
C PRO A 133 39.15 1.89 -6.46
N TYR A 134 39.32 2.90 -7.31
CA TYR A 134 40.59 3.27 -7.96
C TYR A 134 40.96 4.67 -7.46
N HIS A 135 41.77 4.71 -6.39
CA HIS A 135 42.02 5.95 -5.64
C HIS A 135 42.73 7.03 -6.46
N ASP A 136 43.73 6.67 -7.27
CA ASP A 136 44.52 7.61 -8.08
C ASP A 136 43.68 8.31 -9.17
N ASN A 137 42.63 7.63 -9.65
CA ASN A 137 41.75 8.12 -10.71
C ASN A 137 40.43 8.70 -10.18
N LYS A 138 40.20 8.65 -8.85
CA LYS A 138 38.94 9.04 -8.19
C LYS A 138 37.70 8.37 -8.79
N ILE A 139 37.79 7.07 -9.09
CA ILE A 139 36.68 6.28 -9.62
C ILE A 139 36.31 5.16 -8.65
N VAL A 140 35.01 4.88 -8.48
CA VAL A 140 34.53 3.70 -7.75
C VAL A 140 33.52 2.96 -8.61
N PHE A 141 33.73 1.65 -8.77
CA PHE A 141 32.74 0.74 -9.32
C PHE A 141 31.97 0.05 -8.19
N ILE A 142 30.65 0.11 -8.27
CA ILE A 142 29.74 -0.59 -7.37
C ILE A 142 28.89 -1.59 -8.19
N GLY A 143 29.00 -2.87 -7.89
CA GLY A 143 28.29 -3.93 -8.61
C GLY A 143 27.20 -4.55 -7.75
N PHE A 144 26.03 -4.78 -8.36
CA PHE A 144 24.88 -5.42 -7.70
C PHE A 144 24.49 -6.70 -8.42
N ASN A 145 24.30 -7.76 -7.65
CA ASN A 145 23.65 -8.97 -8.09
C ASN A 145 22.14 -8.73 -8.20
N SER A 146 21.66 -8.60 -9.43
CA SER A 146 20.26 -8.33 -9.75
C SER A 146 19.42 -9.57 -10.02
N CYS A 147 20.00 -10.78 -10.01
CA CYS A 147 19.36 -11.97 -10.55
C CYS A 147 18.67 -12.81 -9.48
N GLN A 148 17.42 -13.18 -9.72
CA GLN A 148 16.64 -14.09 -8.90
C GLN A 148 15.80 -15.02 -9.78
N ILE A 149 15.40 -16.17 -9.22
CA ILE A 149 14.49 -17.12 -9.87
C ILE A 149 13.32 -17.46 -8.96
N GLU A 150 12.15 -17.66 -9.55
CA GLU A 150 10.93 -18.13 -8.90
C GLU A 150 10.42 -19.36 -9.64
N ASN A 151 9.85 -20.34 -8.95
CA ASN A 151 9.19 -21.47 -9.62
C ASN A 151 7.99 -20.96 -10.43
N LYS A 152 7.92 -21.34 -11.71
CA LYS A 152 6.82 -20.96 -12.59
C LYS A 152 5.54 -21.65 -12.12
N LYS A 153 4.51 -20.86 -11.89
CA LYS A 153 3.21 -21.36 -11.43
C LYS A 153 2.44 -21.90 -12.63
N ILE A 154 1.90 -23.12 -12.55
CA ILE A 154 1.13 -23.73 -13.65
C ILE A 154 -0.11 -22.89 -13.98
N PHE A 155 -0.70 -22.27 -12.95
CA PHE A 155 -1.90 -21.47 -13.07
C PHE A 155 -1.63 -20.04 -12.61
N ASP A 156 -1.93 -19.08 -13.47
CA ASP A 156 -1.81 -17.67 -13.10
C ASP A 156 -2.89 -17.28 -12.07
N LYS A 157 -2.66 -16.16 -11.38
CA LYS A 157 -3.58 -15.67 -10.34
C LYS A 157 -4.97 -15.34 -10.88
N GLU A 158 -5.07 -14.94 -12.15
CA GLU A 158 -6.33 -14.58 -12.78
C GLU A 158 -7.17 -15.83 -13.09
N PHE A 159 -6.54 -16.91 -13.55
CA PHE A 159 -7.12 -18.21 -13.77
C PHE A 159 -7.62 -18.82 -12.47
N ILE A 160 -6.79 -18.83 -11.41
CA ILE A 160 -7.21 -19.29 -10.08
C ILE A 160 -8.35 -18.43 -9.53
N SER A 161 -8.31 -17.11 -9.75
CA SER A 161 -9.40 -16.21 -9.34
C SER A 161 -10.69 -16.47 -10.12
N LYS A 162 -10.63 -16.75 -11.42
CA LYS A 162 -11.79 -17.14 -12.25
C LYS A 162 -12.34 -18.51 -11.87
N LEU A 163 -11.48 -19.45 -11.49
CA LEU A 163 -11.87 -20.75 -10.96
C LEU A 163 -12.57 -20.58 -9.61
N LYS A 164 -12.04 -19.71 -8.74
CA LYS A 164 -12.67 -19.29 -7.48
C LYS A 164 -13.99 -18.55 -7.71
N SER A 165 -14.16 -17.76 -8.76
CA SER A 165 -15.43 -17.06 -8.98
C SER A 165 -16.51 -17.93 -9.63
N ASN A 166 -16.11 -18.91 -10.45
CA ASN A 166 -17.03 -19.60 -11.36
C ASN A 166 -17.29 -21.09 -11.03
N LEU A 167 -16.50 -21.75 -10.18
CA LEU A 167 -16.83 -23.10 -9.71
C LEU A 167 -17.74 -23.03 -8.48
N SER A 168 -18.94 -23.59 -8.60
CA SER A 168 -19.82 -23.81 -7.46
C SER A 168 -19.36 -25.04 -6.67
N SER A 169 -19.35 -24.91 -5.34
CA SER A 169 -18.99 -26.01 -4.43
C SER A 169 -19.97 -27.19 -4.53
N GLU A 170 -21.21 -26.94 -4.96
CA GLU A 170 -22.25 -27.95 -5.16
C GLU A 170 -21.93 -28.92 -6.30
N VAL A 171 -21.46 -28.43 -7.45
CA VAL A 171 -21.18 -29.29 -8.63
C VAL A 171 -19.98 -30.21 -8.39
N LEU A 172 -18.97 -29.76 -7.64
CA LEU A 172 -17.82 -30.60 -7.28
C LEU A 172 -18.12 -31.61 -6.17
N GLY A 173 -19.07 -31.26 -5.28
CA GLY A 173 -19.55 -32.15 -4.22
C GLY A 173 -20.19 -33.42 -4.77
N ASP A 174 -20.90 -33.33 -5.89
CA ASP A 174 -21.48 -34.49 -6.59
C ASP A 174 -20.42 -35.50 -7.08
N TYR A 175 -19.17 -35.07 -7.25
CA TYR A 175 -18.03 -35.90 -7.63
C TYR A 175 -17.07 -36.19 -6.47
N ASN A 176 -17.43 -35.81 -5.24
CA ASN A 176 -16.62 -36.01 -4.03
C ASN A 176 -15.27 -35.26 -4.06
N ILE A 177 -15.19 -34.15 -4.80
CA ILE A 177 -13.99 -33.31 -4.92
C ILE A 177 -14.16 -32.06 -4.06
N ASP A 178 -13.29 -31.91 -3.06
CA ASP A 178 -13.26 -30.70 -2.22
C ASP A 178 -12.62 -29.55 -3.02
N ARG A 179 -13.40 -28.48 -3.19
CA ARG A 179 -13.02 -27.32 -3.99
C ARG A 179 -11.79 -26.59 -3.43
N ASP A 180 -11.70 -26.46 -2.12
CA ASP A 180 -10.60 -25.74 -1.47
C ASP A 180 -9.33 -26.57 -1.53
N LYS A 181 -9.41 -27.90 -1.34
CA LYS A 181 -8.29 -28.81 -1.62
C LYS A 181 -7.88 -28.82 -3.08
N LEU A 182 -8.82 -28.76 -4.02
CA LEU A 182 -8.50 -28.69 -5.45
C LEU A 182 -7.73 -27.41 -5.76
N ILE A 183 -8.18 -26.27 -5.22
CA ILE A 183 -7.51 -24.98 -5.37
C ILE A 183 -6.12 -25.02 -4.71
N GLU A 184 -5.99 -25.57 -3.51
CA GLU A 184 -4.72 -25.74 -2.81
C GLU A 184 -3.76 -26.59 -3.64
N ILE A 185 -4.22 -27.72 -4.19
CA ILE A 185 -3.43 -28.54 -5.11
C ILE A 185 -3.01 -27.73 -6.35
N LEU A 186 -3.92 -26.97 -6.96
CA LEU A 186 -3.60 -26.15 -8.15
C LEU A 186 -2.61 -25.01 -7.82
N GLU A 187 -2.69 -24.41 -6.63
CA GLU A 187 -1.77 -23.37 -6.15
C GLU A 187 -0.39 -23.94 -5.75
N GLU A 188 -0.34 -25.18 -5.27
CA GLU A 188 0.89 -25.89 -4.89
C GLU A 188 1.60 -26.55 -6.08
N GLN A 189 0.91 -26.73 -7.20
CA GLN A 189 1.48 -27.28 -8.44
C GLN A 189 2.47 -26.29 -9.05
N LYS A 190 3.73 -26.46 -8.68
CA LYS A 190 4.90 -25.82 -9.30
C LYS A 190 5.32 -26.68 -10.49
N THR A 191 5.64 -26.06 -11.61
CA THR A 191 6.36 -26.77 -12.67
C THR A 191 7.78 -27.06 -12.21
N SER A 192 8.48 -27.95 -12.92
CA SER A 192 9.94 -28.04 -12.88
C SER A 192 10.63 -26.90 -13.63
N GLU A 193 9.89 -25.87 -14.05
CA GLU A 193 10.39 -24.71 -14.81
C GLU A 193 10.49 -23.49 -13.88
N PHE A 194 11.57 -22.72 -13.99
CA PHE A 194 11.78 -21.49 -13.22
C PHE A 194 11.61 -20.26 -14.13
N ASP A 195 10.98 -19.21 -13.60
CA ASP A 195 10.95 -17.88 -14.20
C ASP A 195 12.07 -17.01 -13.61
N ASP A 196 12.80 -16.34 -14.49
CA ASP A 196 13.85 -15.39 -14.12
C ASP A 196 13.22 -14.01 -13.82
N TYR A 197 13.69 -13.32 -12.78
CA TYR A 197 13.31 -11.93 -12.52
C TYR A 197 14.43 -11.11 -11.88
N GLY A 198 14.34 -9.78 -12.03
CA GLY A 198 15.29 -8.84 -11.44
C GLY A 198 14.91 -8.44 -10.02
N ASN A 199 15.83 -8.51 -9.06
CA ASN A 199 15.69 -7.92 -7.72
C ASN A 199 17.06 -7.67 -7.07
N ILE A 200 17.24 -6.50 -6.45
CA ILE A 200 18.46 -6.16 -5.69
C ILE A 200 18.10 -6.03 -4.21
N SER A 201 18.74 -6.80 -3.35
CA SER A 201 18.41 -6.80 -1.91
C SER A 201 18.88 -5.52 -1.21
N LEU A 202 18.12 -5.09 -0.20
CA LEU A 202 18.51 -3.95 0.67
C LEU A 202 19.86 -4.19 1.37
N GLN A 203 20.19 -5.45 1.66
CA GLN A 203 21.49 -5.83 2.22
C GLN A 203 22.66 -5.39 1.32
N GLN A 204 22.59 -5.68 0.01
CA GLN A 204 23.62 -5.24 -0.96
C GLN A 204 23.76 -3.71 -0.97
N ILE A 205 22.63 -3.01 -0.95
CA ILE A 205 22.55 -1.55 -0.96
C ILE A 205 23.20 -0.97 0.30
N ALA A 206 22.83 -1.48 1.48
CA ALA A 206 23.34 -1.01 2.77
C ALA A 206 24.85 -1.22 2.90
N ASP A 207 25.37 -2.38 2.49
CA ASP A 207 26.80 -2.68 2.54
C ASP A 207 27.62 -1.77 1.63
N ILE A 208 27.15 -1.51 0.41
CA ILE A 208 27.79 -0.57 -0.52
C ILE A 208 27.73 0.86 0.01
N LYS A 209 26.59 1.32 0.53
CA LYS A 209 26.46 2.67 1.14
C LYS A 209 27.45 2.86 2.28
N ARG A 210 27.63 1.85 3.14
CA ARG A 210 28.57 1.91 4.26
C ARG A 210 30.01 2.11 3.77
N LYS A 211 30.41 1.44 2.69
CA LYS A 211 31.73 1.60 2.05
C LYS A 211 31.87 2.96 1.36
N LEU A 212 30.82 3.46 0.70
CA LEU A 212 30.84 4.76 0.01
C LEU A 212 30.97 5.96 0.96
N LYS A 213 30.51 5.87 2.22
CA LYS A 213 30.72 6.93 3.23
C LYS A 213 32.19 7.31 3.45
N GLN A 214 33.13 6.44 3.07
CA GLN A 214 34.57 6.63 3.26
C GLN A 214 35.24 7.38 2.10
N VAL A 215 34.52 7.64 1.00
CA VAL A 215 35.06 8.29 -0.20
C VAL A 215 34.23 9.54 -0.56
N THR A 216 34.90 10.67 -0.74
CA THR A 216 34.30 11.95 -1.13
C THR A 216 34.90 12.41 -2.46
N ASP A 217 34.09 12.98 -3.36
CA ASP A 217 34.56 13.52 -4.66
C ASP A 217 35.06 12.44 -5.65
N TYR A 218 34.42 11.26 -5.66
CA TYR A 218 34.68 10.18 -6.63
C TYR A 218 33.58 10.12 -7.71
N ASN A 219 33.94 9.72 -8.92
CA ASN A 219 32.97 9.33 -9.95
C ASN A 219 32.50 7.89 -9.69
N ILE A 220 31.22 7.74 -9.33
CA ILE A 220 30.64 6.47 -8.90
C ILE A 220 29.86 5.86 -10.07
N ILE A 221 30.26 4.64 -10.46
CA ILE A 221 29.67 3.88 -11.57
C ILE A 221 29.01 2.62 -11.01
N ALA A 222 27.70 2.47 -11.27
CA ALA A 222 26.95 1.29 -10.87
C ALA A 222 26.88 0.23 -11.98
N LEU A 223 26.97 -1.03 -11.61
CA LEU A 223 27.00 -2.19 -12.49
C LEU A 223 25.92 -3.19 -12.06
N PHE A 224 25.05 -3.63 -12.97
CA PHE A 224 24.06 -4.70 -12.71
C PHE A 224 23.57 -5.30 -14.03
N HIS A 225 22.89 -6.45 -14.03
CA HIS A 225 22.46 -7.08 -15.27
C HIS A 225 21.08 -6.58 -15.76
N HIS A 226 20.04 -6.62 -14.93
CA HIS A 226 18.66 -6.30 -15.33
C HIS A 226 18.40 -4.80 -15.60
N HIS A 227 17.33 -4.49 -16.32
CA HIS A 227 16.88 -3.10 -16.48
C HIS A 227 16.30 -2.55 -15.17
N PHE A 228 16.63 -1.31 -14.83
CA PHE A 228 16.17 -0.68 -13.59
C PHE A 228 15.16 0.45 -13.81
N TYR A 229 14.73 0.69 -15.06
CA TYR A 229 13.64 1.61 -15.36
C TYR A 229 12.93 1.15 -16.62
N LEU A 230 11.60 1.33 -16.67
CA LEU A 230 10.80 0.94 -17.82
C LEU A 230 10.91 1.99 -18.93
N PHE A 231 11.90 1.85 -19.80
CA PHE A 231 12.00 2.70 -20.98
C PHE A 231 10.85 2.42 -21.95
N PRO A 232 10.20 3.43 -22.56
CA PRO A 232 9.13 3.23 -23.52
C PRO A 232 9.47 2.24 -24.64
N GLU A 233 10.73 2.27 -25.11
CA GLU A 233 11.26 1.38 -26.15
C GLU A 233 11.34 -0.08 -25.71
N VAL A 234 11.61 -0.32 -24.42
CA VAL A 234 11.66 -1.65 -23.80
C VAL A 234 10.25 -2.15 -23.50
N SER A 235 9.40 -1.27 -22.94
CA SER A 235 7.99 -1.56 -22.63
C SER A 235 7.21 -2.04 -23.85
N LYS A 236 7.33 -1.33 -24.99
CA LYS A 236 6.63 -1.68 -26.24
C LYS A 236 7.01 -3.06 -26.79
N LYS A 237 8.22 -3.56 -26.52
CA LYS A 237 8.75 -4.81 -27.12
C LYS A 237 8.73 -6.02 -26.16
N PHE A 238 8.93 -5.81 -24.86
CA PHE A 238 9.15 -6.88 -23.89
C PHE A 238 8.29 -6.79 -22.62
N GLY A 239 7.47 -5.74 -22.47
CA GLY A 239 6.69 -5.51 -21.25
C GLY A 239 7.55 -5.16 -20.03
N ASP A 240 7.03 -5.41 -18.83
CA ASP A 240 7.66 -5.16 -17.53
C ASP A 240 8.52 -6.34 -17.02
N SER A 241 8.43 -7.51 -17.66
CA SER A 241 9.09 -8.77 -17.25
C SER A 241 10.61 -8.71 -17.09
N SER A 242 11.27 -7.68 -17.64
CA SER A 242 12.72 -7.50 -17.65
C SER A 242 13.23 -6.45 -16.64
N LEU A 243 12.33 -5.90 -15.83
CA LEU A 243 12.60 -4.83 -14.86
C LEU A 243 12.98 -5.41 -13.49
N ILE A 244 13.90 -4.75 -12.79
CA ILE A 244 14.14 -4.98 -11.37
C ILE A 244 12.84 -4.69 -10.61
N ARG A 245 12.31 -5.65 -9.84
CA ARG A 245 11.01 -5.53 -9.17
C ARG A 245 10.97 -4.36 -8.18
N ASN A 246 12.07 -4.10 -7.47
CA ASN A 246 12.24 -3.00 -6.53
C ASN A 246 12.97 -1.78 -7.13
N TYR A 247 12.75 -1.52 -8.42
CA TYR A 247 13.48 -0.48 -9.15
C TYR A 247 13.23 0.93 -8.62
N SER A 248 12.02 1.23 -8.12
CA SER A 248 11.65 2.53 -7.57
C SER A 248 12.55 2.92 -6.40
N GLU A 249 12.73 2.01 -5.45
CA GLU A 249 13.61 2.16 -4.30
C GLU A 249 15.06 2.20 -4.75
N PHE A 250 15.46 1.27 -5.64
CA PHE A 250 16.84 1.16 -6.10
C PHE A 250 17.34 2.41 -6.84
N ILE A 251 16.51 3.03 -7.69
CA ILE A 251 16.84 4.31 -8.36
C ILE A 251 17.17 5.39 -7.35
N GLN A 252 16.35 5.53 -6.32
CA GLN A 252 16.56 6.55 -5.29
C GLN A 252 17.86 6.30 -4.53
N GLU A 253 18.16 5.04 -4.23
CA GLU A 253 19.41 4.67 -3.56
C GLU A 253 20.64 4.96 -4.43
N LEU A 254 20.60 4.68 -5.74
CA LEU A 254 21.67 5.09 -6.67
C LEU A 254 21.89 6.60 -6.66
N LYS A 255 20.81 7.40 -6.59
CA LYS A 255 20.91 8.85 -6.48
C LYS A 255 21.59 9.28 -5.16
N TYR A 256 21.16 8.75 -4.01
CA TYR A 256 21.78 9.07 -2.72
C TYR A 256 23.25 8.67 -2.66
N MET A 257 23.60 7.58 -3.35
CA MET A 257 24.99 7.16 -3.51
C MET A 257 25.79 8.07 -4.45
N GLY A 258 25.17 9.05 -5.12
CA GLY A 258 25.86 9.97 -6.03
C GLY A 258 26.28 9.31 -7.36
N VAL A 259 25.64 8.21 -7.75
CA VAL A 259 25.95 7.48 -8.99
C VAL A 259 25.71 8.37 -10.20
N LYS A 260 26.72 8.48 -11.08
CA LYS A 260 26.63 9.31 -12.30
C LYS A 260 26.50 8.48 -13.57
N THR A 261 26.89 7.21 -13.52
CA THR A 261 26.86 6.29 -14.66
C THR A 261 26.38 4.92 -14.21
N VAL A 262 25.52 4.29 -15.02
CA VAL A 262 25.08 2.91 -14.88
C VAL A 262 25.51 2.15 -16.11
N LEU A 263 26.20 1.02 -15.91
CA LEU A 263 26.46 0.03 -16.95
C LEU A 263 25.60 -1.21 -16.67
N HIS A 264 24.78 -1.63 -17.63
CA HIS A 264 23.98 -2.84 -17.48
C HIS A 264 23.90 -3.70 -18.75
N GLY A 265 23.24 -4.86 -18.64
CA GLY A 265 23.04 -5.81 -19.74
C GLY A 265 21.56 -6.10 -19.99
N HIS A 266 21.29 -7.37 -20.34
CA HIS A 266 20.00 -8.05 -20.44
C HIS A 266 19.26 -7.91 -21.79
N LYS A 267 18.70 -9.04 -22.25
CA LYS A 267 17.89 -9.21 -23.48
C LYS A 267 18.57 -8.75 -24.78
N HIS A 268 19.89 -8.64 -24.80
CA HIS A 268 20.68 -8.23 -25.96
C HIS A 268 20.34 -6.82 -26.48
N PHE A 269 19.83 -5.93 -25.62
CA PHE A 269 19.42 -4.58 -26.02
C PHE A 269 20.53 -3.55 -25.77
N ASP A 270 20.83 -2.73 -26.79
CA ASP A 270 21.95 -1.80 -26.78
C ASP A 270 21.46 -0.35 -26.55
N LEU A 271 20.97 -0.06 -25.35
CA LEU A 271 20.44 1.25 -24.93
C LEU A 271 21.53 2.22 -24.44
N GLU A 272 21.44 3.48 -24.84
CA GLU A 272 22.29 4.56 -24.32
C GLU A 272 21.44 5.80 -24.02
N ARG A 273 21.09 6.04 -22.76
CA ARG A 273 20.12 7.10 -22.40
C ARG A 273 20.41 7.72 -21.03
N PRO A 274 20.28 9.04 -20.85
CA PRO A 274 20.24 9.63 -19.53
C PRO A 274 18.92 9.31 -18.84
N TYR A 275 18.97 8.94 -17.57
CA TYR A 275 17.82 8.98 -16.67
C TYR A 275 17.81 10.34 -15.96
N ILE A 276 16.71 11.07 -16.13
CA ILE A 276 16.45 12.37 -15.54
C ILE A 276 15.25 12.18 -14.62
N SER A 277 15.41 12.53 -13.34
CA SER A 277 14.33 12.49 -12.37
C SER A 277 13.60 13.82 -12.23
N ASP A 278 12.44 13.79 -11.59
CA ASP A 278 11.63 14.98 -11.33
C ASP A 278 12.38 16.06 -10.50
N ASP A 279 13.37 15.69 -9.68
CA ASP A 279 14.22 16.63 -8.90
C ASP A 279 15.26 17.43 -9.73
N TYR A 280 15.25 17.29 -11.07
CA TYR A 280 16.22 17.92 -11.98
C TYR A 280 16.19 19.45 -11.96
N TYR A 281 15.08 20.05 -11.54
CA TYR A 281 14.87 21.50 -11.57
C TYR A 281 15.78 22.27 -10.60
N ASP A 282 16.36 21.59 -9.60
CA ASP A 282 17.30 22.18 -8.65
C ASP A 282 18.77 22.09 -9.12
N THR A 283 19.17 20.99 -9.77
CA THR A 283 20.55 20.79 -10.26
C THR A 283 20.63 19.86 -11.48
N THR A 284 21.49 20.22 -12.44
CA THR A 284 21.86 19.34 -13.57
C THR A 284 22.74 18.15 -13.16
N GLU A 285 23.09 18.05 -11.87
CA GLU A 285 23.93 17.00 -11.32
C GLU A 285 23.17 15.70 -11.03
N SER A 286 21.84 15.71 -11.10
CA SER A 286 20.96 14.57 -10.83
C SER A 286 20.84 13.55 -11.98
N ILE A 287 21.48 13.80 -13.13
CA ILE A 287 21.42 12.92 -14.29
C ILE A 287 22.28 11.66 -14.09
N ILE A 288 21.67 10.49 -14.29
CA ILE A 288 22.37 9.21 -14.33
C ILE A 288 22.51 8.77 -15.80
N ASN A 289 23.74 8.62 -16.30
CA ASN A 289 23.98 8.19 -17.68
C ASN A 289 23.94 6.66 -17.77
N ILE A 290 23.09 6.12 -18.63
CA ILE A 290 22.89 4.67 -18.74
C ILE A 290 23.49 4.15 -20.04
N PHE A 291 24.27 3.09 -19.94
CA PHE A 291 24.88 2.38 -21.06
C PHE A 291 24.64 0.88 -20.93
N ALA A 292 23.90 0.32 -21.88
CA ALA A 292 23.72 -1.11 -22.01
C ALA A 292 24.77 -1.70 -22.96
N GLY A 293 25.41 -2.80 -22.56
CA GLY A 293 26.50 -3.42 -23.33
C GLY A 293 26.06 -4.08 -24.66
N GLY A 294 24.76 -4.33 -24.84
CA GLY A 294 24.22 -5.12 -25.96
C GLY A 294 24.63 -6.58 -25.85
N SER A 295 25.00 -7.24 -26.94
CA SER A 295 25.49 -8.63 -26.87
C SER A 295 26.78 -8.86 -27.64
N VAL A 296 27.76 -9.44 -26.97
CA VAL A 296 29.09 -9.73 -27.54
C VAL A 296 29.07 -11.00 -28.38
N GLY A 297 28.37 -12.04 -27.92
CA GLY A 297 28.60 -13.40 -28.43
C GLY A 297 27.37 -14.26 -28.71
N THR A 298 26.15 -13.81 -28.39
CA THR A 298 24.94 -14.63 -28.53
C THR A 298 24.73 -15.14 -29.95
N SER A 299 24.34 -16.40 -30.14
CA SER A 299 23.94 -16.91 -31.47
C SER A 299 22.52 -16.47 -31.88
N ARG A 300 21.84 -15.66 -31.05
CA ARG A 300 20.41 -15.30 -31.21
C ARG A 300 20.20 -14.05 -32.06
N THR A 301 21.25 -13.30 -32.35
CA THR A 301 21.21 -12.04 -33.10
C THR A 301 22.36 -12.02 -34.09
N ASP A 302 22.16 -11.42 -35.26
CA ASP A 302 23.28 -11.13 -36.19
C ASP A 302 24.02 -9.84 -35.81
N ARG A 303 23.49 -9.10 -34.83
CA ARG A 303 24.05 -7.84 -34.35
C ARG A 303 24.81 -8.09 -33.05
N HIS A 304 26.10 -7.77 -33.03
CA HIS A 304 26.97 -7.92 -31.86
C HIS A 304 27.66 -6.61 -31.50
N THR A 305 27.81 -6.31 -30.21
CA THR A 305 28.35 -5.03 -29.75
C THR A 305 29.27 -5.18 -28.55
N PHE A 306 30.26 -4.28 -28.46
CA PHE A 306 31.00 -4.00 -27.23
C PHE A 306 31.38 -2.52 -27.18
N SER A 307 31.78 -2.01 -26.00
CA SER A 307 32.11 -0.60 -25.83
C SER A 307 33.46 -0.39 -25.15
N ILE A 308 34.18 0.65 -25.58
CA ILE A 308 35.28 1.26 -24.84
C ILE A 308 34.77 2.56 -24.22
N ILE A 309 34.88 2.70 -22.90
CA ILE A 309 34.36 3.84 -22.14
C ILE A 309 35.50 4.53 -21.40
N ASN A 310 35.75 5.79 -21.74
CA ASN A 310 36.81 6.60 -21.13
C ASN A 310 36.16 7.56 -20.12
N PHE A 311 36.49 7.41 -18.84
CA PHE A 311 36.08 8.32 -17.76
C PHE A 311 37.15 9.36 -17.48
N TYR A 312 36.75 10.57 -17.11
CA TYR A 312 37.66 11.68 -16.83
C TYR A 312 37.38 12.27 -15.44
N ASP A 313 38.45 12.49 -14.68
CA ASP A 313 38.41 12.98 -13.28
C ASP A 313 37.82 14.40 -13.17
N LYS A 314 38.38 15.42 -13.84
CA LYS A 314 37.89 16.82 -13.84
C LYS A 314 38.31 17.67 -15.06
N LYS A 315 38.01 17.25 -16.30
CA LYS A 315 37.98 18.21 -17.41
C LYS A 315 36.58 18.82 -17.43
N GLU A 316 36.45 20.12 -17.16
CA GLU A 316 35.14 20.83 -17.18
C GLU A 316 34.35 20.57 -18.47
N ASP A 317 35.05 20.23 -19.56
CA ASP A 317 34.45 19.99 -20.88
C ASP A 317 34.04 18.53 -21.17
N VAL A 318 34.58 17.52 -20.47
CA VAL A 318 34.34 16.08 -20.77
C VAL A 318 34.33 15.24 -19.50
N LYS A 319 33.19 14.60 -19.21
CA LYS A 319 32.99 13.61 -18.14
C LYS A 319 33.26 12.17 -18.61
N LEU A 320 32.75 11.78 -19.78
CA LEU A 320 33.02 10.47 -20.36
C LEU A 320 32.97 10.46 -21.90
N ILE A 321 33.64 9.50 -22.53
CA ILE A 321 33.52 9.19 -23.96
C ILE A 321 33.32 7.68 -24.12
N GLN A 322 32.20 7.26 -24.68
CA GLN A 322 31.96 5.90 -25.12
C GLN A 322 32.26 5.77 -26.62
N LYS A 323 32.94 4.70 -26.99
CA LYS A 323 33.12 4.25 -28.38
C LYS A 323 32.56 2.84 -28.50
N LYS A 324 31.49 2.70 -29.27
CA LYS A 324 30.75 1.45 -29.43
C LYS A 324 31.07 0.81 -30.77
N PHE A 325 31.50 -0.43 -30.69
CA PHE A 325 31.78 -1.30 -31.82
C PHE A 325 30.53 -2.12 -32.09
N ILE A 326 30.12 -2.16 -33.35
CA ILE A 326 28.86 -2.78 -33.76
C ILE A 326 29.15 -3.63 -34.99
N TYR A 327 28.93 -4.92 -34.86
CA TYR A 327 29.00 -5.87 -35.96
C TYR A 327 27.59 -6.20 -36.42
N ASN A 328 27.35 -6.13 -37.72
CA ASN A 328 26.22 -6.81 -38.36
C ASN A 328 26.79 -7.96 -39.18
N GLY A 329 26.59 -9.19 -38.71
CA GLY A 329 27.28 -10.38 -39.18
C GLY A 329 28.79 -10.26 -38.97
N GLU A 330 29.56 -10.38 -40.05
CA GLU A 330 31.03 -10.26 -39.99
C GLU A 330 31.56 -8.83 -40.21
N SER A 331 30.72 -7.87 -40.55
CA SER A 331 31.16 -6.51 -40.89
C SER A 331 31.10 -5.59 -39.68
N LEU A 332 32.20 -4.88 -39.39
CA LEU A 332 32.23 -3.81 -38.39
C LEU A 332 31.65 -2.53 -39.00
N GLU A 333 30.57 -2.01 -38.40
CA GLU A 333 30.05 -0.68 -38.71
C GLU A 333 31.04 0.42 -38.27
N PRO A 334 30.94 1.64 -38.83
CA PRO A 334 31.68 2.78 -38.31
C PRO A 334 31.48 2.94 -36.79
N ILE A 335 32.59 3.04 -36.05
CA ILE A 335 32.56 3.10 -34.59
C ILE A 335 31.73 4.30 -34.14
N GLN A 336 30.68 4.03 -33.37
CA GLN A 336 29.81 5.07 -32.83
C GLN A 336 30.47 5.70 -31.61
N THR A 337 30.68 7.01 -31.63
CA THR A 337 31.31 7.73 -30.51
C THR A 337 30.29 8.63 -29.83
N LYS A 338 30.07 8.42 -28.53
CA LYS A 338 29.22 9.25 -27.67
C LYS A 338 30.06 9.94 -26.62
N ARG A 339 29.89 11.24 -26.45
CA ARG A 339 30.65 12.05 -25.48
C ARG A 339 29.67 12.68 -24.49
N ILE A 340 30.05 12.73 -23.21
CA ILE A 340 29.26 13.33 -22.12
C ILE A 340 30.13 14.30 -21.34
N PRO A 341 29.72 15.57 -21.12
CA PRO A 341 28.77 16.26 -21.98
C PRO A 341 29.32 16.31 -23.41
N PRO A 342 28.44 16.25 -24.43
CA PRO A 342 28.85 16.23 -25.82
C PRO A 342 29.81 17.37 -26.16
N LYS A 343 30.66 17.17 -27.17
CA LYS A 343 31.48 18.27 -27.65
C LYS A 343 30.48 19.30 -28.19
N ASN A 344 30.54 20.53 -27.69
CA ASN A 344 30.13 21.69 -28.48
C ASN A 344 31.03 21.72 -29.72
N THR A 345 30.82 20.80 -30.66
CA THR A 345 30.79 21.22 -32.05
C THR A 345 29.75 22.31 -32.02
N LEU A 346 30.21 23.55 -32.19
CA LEU A 346 29.40 24.56 -32.82
C LEU A 346 28.90 23.92 -34.14
N ILE A 347 27.87 23.07 -34.09
CA ILE A 347 26.83 23.12 -35.09
C ILE A 347 26.31 24.52 -34.83
N LYS A 348 26.92 25.47 -35.53
CA LYS A 348 26.49 26.86 -35.51
C LYS A 348 25.04 26.74 -35.92
N VAL A 349 24.10 26.89 -34.98
CA VAL A 349 22.67 26.69 -35.21
C VAL A 349 22.34 27.48 -36.46
N VAL A 350 22.14 26.75 -37.57
CA VAL A 350 22.00 27.41 -38.86
C VAL A 350 20.55 27.82 -38.92
N LYS A 351 20.29 29.12 -38.99
CA LYS A 351 18.91 29.60 -39.05
C LYS A 351 18.24 28.98 -40.28
N LEU A 352 17.01 28.49 -40.15
CA LEU A 352 16.24 27.90 -41.26
C LEU A 352 16.20 28.84 -42.48
N LEU A 353 16.13 30.15 -42.23
CA LEU A 353 16.19 31.19 -43.27
C LEU A 353 17.55 31.28 -43.95
N GLU A 354 18.65 31.09 -43.22
CA GLU A 354 20.00 31.03 -43.80
C GLU A 354 20.19 29.75 -44.63
N LEU A 355 19.70 28.61 -44.15
CA LEU A 355 19.67 27.35 -44.91
C LEU A 355 18.92 27.51 -46.23
N LEU A 356 17.72 28.09 -46.20
CA LEU A 356 16.93 28.34 -47.40
C LEU A 356 17.64 29.31 -48.35
N LYS A 357 18.26 30.38 -47.81
CA LYS A 357 18.99 31.37 -48.61
C LYS A 357 20.21 30.76 -49.30
N VAL A 358 20.92 29.84 -48.64
CA VAL A 358 22.08 29.15 -49.23
C VAL A 358 21.63 28.12 -50.27
N ASN A 359 20.59 27.34 -49.98
CA ASN A 359 20.14 26.26 -50.87
C ASN A 359 19.35 26.77 -52.08
N ASN A 360 18.52 27.81 -51.90
CA ASN A 360 17.69 28.38 -52.96
C ASN A 360 17.38 29.88 -52.71
N PRO A 361 18.28 30.80 -53.14
CA PRO A 361 18.13 32.25 -52.94
C PRO A 361 16.83 32.82 -53.51
N ASP A 362 16.34 32.29 -54.64
CA ASP A 362 15.14 32.78 -55.30
C ASP A 362 13.90 32.49 -54.44
N LYS A 363 13.75 31.25 -53.96
CA LYS A 363 12.64 30.90 -53.06
C LYS A 363 12.72 31.62 -51.71
N PHE A 364 13.93 31.89 -51.22
CA PHE A 364 14.14 32.74 -50.04
C PHE A 364 13.60 34.15 -50.27
N ASN A 365 13.96 34.81 -51.38
CA ASN A 365 13.47 36.15 -51.72
C ASN A 365 11.95 36.17 -51.92
N GLU A 366 11.39 35.14 -52.56
CA GLU A 366 9.94 35.01 -52.71
C GLU A 366 9.23 34.90 -51.36
N TYR A 367 9.71 34.03 -50.46
CA TYR A 367 9.19 33.92 -49.10
C TYR A 367 9.30 35.24 -48.33
N GLN A 368 10.49 35.86 -48.33
CA GLN A 368 10.75 37.09 -47.60
C GLN A 368 9.82 38.23 -48.08
N SER A 369 9.57 38.33 -49.39
CA SER A 369 8.64 39.32 -49.95
C SER A 369 7.18 39.14 -49.48
N VAL A 370 6.77 37.91 -49.16
CA VAL A 370 5.43 37.59 -48.64
C VAL A 370 5.39 37.81 -47.13
N ALA A 371 6.41 37.35 -46.41
CA ALA A 371 6.51 37.48 -44.96
C ALA A 371 6.59 38.96 -44.53
N GLU A 372 7.39 39.79 -45.20
CA GLU A 372 7.52 41.23 -44.91
C GLU A 372 6.20 41.98 -45.12
N LYS A 373 5.39 41.58 -46.10
CA LYS A 373 4.05 42.18 -46.31
C LYS A 373 3.08 41.88 -45.16
N ASN A 374 3.35 40.85 -44.36
CA ASN A 374 2.60 40.48 -43.16
C ASN A 374 3.16 41.13 -41.87
N TYR A 375 3.41 42.45 -41.90
CA TYR A 375 4.08 43.23 -40.85
C TYR A 375 3.60 42.97 -39.41
N SER A 376 2.31 42.69 -39.20
CA SER A 376 1.73 42.53 -37.86
C SER A 376 2.17 41.27 -37.11
N ILE A 377 2.53 40.20 -37.83
CA ILE A 377 2.92 38.91 -37.24
C ILE A 377 4.39 38.56 -37.51
N TYR A 378 5.07 39.38 -38.32
CA TYR A 378 6.42 39.11 -38.82
C TYR A 378 7.44 38.88 -37.69
N ASN A 379 7.39 39.69 -36.62
CA ASN A 379 8.32 39.56 -35.51
C ASN A 379 8.13 38.24 -34.72
N ASP A 380 6.87 37.84 -34.46
CA ASP A 380 6.58 36.59 -33.76
C ASP A 380 6.97 35.39 -34.62
N CYS A 381 6.63 35.44 -35.91
CA CYS A 381 7.00 34.39 -36.86
C CYS A 381 8.52 34.21 -36.90
N ASN A 382 9.29 35.29 -36.94
CA ASN A 382 10.75 35.21 -36.90
C ASN A 382 11.27 34.56 -35.62
N LYS A 383 10.68 34.88 -34.46
CA LYS A 383 11.08 34.26 -33.18
C LYS A 383 10.73 32.78 -33.09
N ILE A 384 9.55 32.39 -33.58
CA ILE A 384 9.16 30.97 -33.69
C ILE A 384 10.09 30.24 -34.66
N ILE A 385 10.45 30.87 -35.78
CA ILE A 385 11.41 30.30 -36.74
C ILE A 385 12.80 30.15 -36.10
N GLU A 386 13.23 31.07 -35.23
CA GLU A 386 14.45 30.91 -34.45
C GLU A 386 14.35 29.71 -33.50
N TRP A 387 13.23 29.52 -32.81
CA TRP A 387 12.99 28.33 -31.97
C TRP A 387 13.05 27.03 -32.76
N LEU A 388 12.36 26.98 -33.89
CA LEU A 388 12.37 25.81 -34.77
C LEU A 388 13.73 25.59 -35.42
N SER A 389 14.51 26.65 -35.67
CA SER A 389 15.89 26.52 -36.13
C SER A 389 16.74 25.82 -35.08
N GLU A 390 16.63 26.23 -33.82
CA GLU A 390 17.31 25.57 -32.70
C GLU A 390 16.90 24.09 -32.61
N ILE A 391 15.59 23.81 -32.53
CA ILE A 391 15.08 22.45 -32.36
C ILE A 391 15.39 21.54 -33.54
N PHE A 392 15.24 21.99 -34.79
CA PHE A 392 15.43 21.12 -35.93
C PHE A 392 16.89 20.99 -36.36
N THR A 393 17.69 22.06 -36.24
CA THR A 393 19.11 22.01 -36.64
C THR A 393 20.03 21.53 -35.54
N GLY A 394 19.56 21.52 -34.28
CA GLY A 394 20.27 20.87 -33.19
C GLY A 394 20.38 19.34 -33.36
N PHE A 395 19.49 18.71 -34.12
CA PHE A 395 19.48 17.26 -34.33
C PHE A 395 19.97 16.88 -35.73
N ASN A 396 21.07 16.13 -35.82
CA ASN A 396 21.75 15.80 -37.08
C ASN A 396 20.86 15.11 -38.14
N GLU A 397 20.01 14.16 -37.74
CA GLU A 397 19.13 13.44 -38.67
C GLU A 397 18.07 14.38 -39.28
N THR A 398 17.46 15.23 -38.44
CA THR A 398 16.50 16.24 -38.88
C THR A 398 17.16 17.30 -39.75
N TYR A 399 18.33 17.81 -39.36
CA TYR A 399 19.11 18.75 -40.15
C TYR A 399 19.37 18.22 -41.56
N LYS A 400 19.75 16.94 -41.69
CA LYS A 400 19.99 16.31 -42.99
C LYS A 400 18.74 16.31 -43.87
N ILE A 401 17.58 15.96 -43.32
CA ILE A 401 16.29 15.98 -44.03
C ILE A 401 15.96 17.40 -44.51
N LEU A 402 16.19 18.42 -43.68
CA LEU A 402 15.96 19.82 -44.05
C LEU A 402 16.91 20.31 -45.14
N TYR A 403 18.18 19.91 -45.07
CA TYR A 403 19.21 20.31 -46.03
C TYR A 403 18.98 19.69 -47.42
N GLU A 404 18.48 18.45 -47.48
CA GLU A 404 18.28 17.70 -48.74
C GLU A 404 17.17 18.27 -49.64
N ASN A 405 16.18 18.98 -49.09
CA ASN A 405 15.05 19.48 -49.87
C ASN A 405 14.52 20.79 -49.30
N GLU A 406 14.62 21.88 -50.07
CA GLU A 406 14.21 23.21 -49.64
C GLU A 406 12.69 23.33 -49.39
N LYS A 407 11.86 22.46 -50.00
CA LYS A 407 10.41 22.42 -49.70
C LYS A 407 10.14 22.05 -48.25
N ASN A 408 10.99 21.24 -47.61
CA ASN A 408 10.84 20.90 -46.18
C ASN A 408 10.85 22.18 -45.32
N ILE A 409 11.81 23.07 -45.60
CA ILE A 409 11.92 24.36 -44.91
C ILE A 409 10.71 25.26 -45.24
N LEU A 410 10.28 25.31 -46.50
CA LEU A 410 9.15 26.16 -46.92
C LEU A 410 7.81 25.73 -46.30
N PHE A 411 7.58 24.43 -46.08
CA PHE A 411 6.40 23.94 -45.34
C PHE A 411 6.43 24.38 -43.86
N ILE A 412 7.58 24.34 -43.20
CA ILE A 412 7.74 24.87 -41.83
C ILE A 412 7.41 26.37 -41.81
N LEU A 413 8.03 27.15 -42.69
CA LEU A 413 7.87 28.60 -42.75
C LEU A 413 6.41 29.00 -43.03
N TYR A 414 5.74 28.26 -43.90
CA TYR A 414 4.32 28.42 -44.18
C TYR A 414 3.45 28.10 -42.96
N ALA A 415 3.70 26.96 -42.32
CA ALA A 415 2.97 26.52 -41.14
C ALA A 415 3.05 27.54 -40.00
N VAL A 416 4.24 28.10 -39.72
CA VAL A 416 4.42 29.14 -38.70
C VAL A 416 3.60 30.39 -39.04
N ASN A 417 3.69 30.89 -40.27
CA ASN A 417 2.98 32.12 -40.69
C ASN A 417 1.46 31.92 -40.65
N TYR A 418 0.99 30.83 -41.23
CA TYR A 418 -0.44 30.54 -41.29
C TYR A 418 -1.01 30.24 -39.91
N ARG A 419 -0.31 29.46 -39.07
CA ARG A 419 -0.72 29.17 -37.70
C ARG A 419 -0.78 30.43 -36.85
N THR A 420 0.24 31.30 -36.92
CA THR A 420 0.26 32.56 -36.16
C THR A 420 -0.90 33.48 -36.54
N LEU A 421 -1.18 33.60 -37.85
CA LEU A 421 -2.31 34.39 -38.35
C LEU A 421 -3.66 33.80 -37.92
N LYS A 422 -3.82 32.47 -38.03
CA LYS A 422 -5.05 31.76 -37.67
C LYS A 422 -5.30 31.78 -36.16
N TYR A 423 -4.26 31.63 -35.35
CA TYR A 423 -4.36 31.71 -33.89
C TYR A 423 -4.81 33.11 -33.45
N LYS A 424 -4.27 34.15 -34.11
CA LYS A 424 -4.69 35.55 -33.92
C LYS A 424 -6.17 35.74 -34.28
N GLU A 425 -6.63 35.24 -35.43
CA GLU A 425 -8.04 35.30 -35.84
C GLU A 425 -8.96 34.62 -34.81
N ILE A 426 -8.63 33.40 -34.39
CA ILE A 426 -9.44 32.61 -33.45
C ILE A 426 -9.62 33.35 -32.12
N ILE A 427 -8.57 34.02 -31.63
CA ILE A 427 -8.58 34.70 -30.32
C ILE A 427 -9.14 36.13 -30.43
N GLU A 428 -8.68 36.92 -31.39
CA GLU A 428 -9.05 38.33 -31.54
C GLU A 428 -10.39 38.53 -32.28
N LYS A 429 -10.96 37.47 -32.88
CA LYS A 429 -12.23 37.49 -33.64
C LYS A 429 -12.30 38.57 -34.73
N ASN A 430 -11.19 38.81 -35.41
CA ASN A 430 -11.07 39.84 -36.45
C ASN A 430 -10.87 39.22 -37.84
N ASP A 431 -11.97 38.96 -38.54
CA ASP A 431 -11.98 38.24 -39.83
C ASP A 431 -11.33 39.06 -40.97
N THR A 432 -11.47 40.38 -40.95
CA THR A 432 -11.04 41.24 -42.07
C THR A 432 -9.52 41.30 -42.28
N GLU A 433 -8.74 41.28 -41.19
CA GLU A 433 -7.28 41.26 -41.25
C GLU A 433 -6.76 39.86 -41.67
N PHE A 434 -7.47 38.80 -41.28
CA PHE A 434 -7.15 37.43 -41.68
C PHE A 434 -7.40 37.20 -43.17
N GLU A 435 -8.57 37.57 -43.71
CA GLU A 435 -8.93 37.35 -45.13
C GLU A 435 -7.91 37.98 -46.09
N SER A 436 -7.52 39.23 -45.83
CA SER A 436 -6.56 39.94 -46.70
C SER A 436 -5.15 39.32 -46.66
N LYS A 437 -4.66 38.93 -45.48
CA LYS A 437 -3.29 38.38 -45.30
C LYS A 437 -3.19 36.89 -45.64
N SER A 438 -4.24 36.13 -45.37
CA SER A 438 -4.31 34.70 -45.74
C SER A 438 -4.35 34.53 -47.25
N THR A 439 -4.94 35.46 -48.01
CA THR A 439 -4.93 35.44 -49.49
C THR A 439 -3.49 35.48 -50.06
N LEU A 440 -2.61 36.30 -49.46
CA LEU A 440 -1.18 36.36 -49.86
C LEU A 440 -0.45 35.04 -49.58
N LEU A 441 -0.71 34.42 -48.42
CA LEU A 441 -0.15 33.12 -48.06
C LEU A 441 -0.72 32.00 -48.96
N GLN A 442 -2.02 31.99 -49.23
CA GLN A 442 -2.64 31.01 -50.14
C GLN A 442 -2.09 31.14 -51.57
N ALA A 443 -1.82 32.36 -52.05
CA ALA A 443 -1.15 32.57 -53.33
C ALA A 443 0.27 31.97 -53.34
N PHE A 444 1.04 32.14 -52.25
CA PHE A 444 2.35 31.51 -52.08
C PHE A 444 2.25 29.98 -52.04
N TYR A 445 1.29 29.43 -51.29
CA TYR A 445 1.02 27.99 -51.24
C TYR A 445 0.75 27.43 -52.63
N ASN A 446 -0.19 28.04 -53.37
CA ASN A 446 -0.57 27.59 -54.71
C ASN A 446 0.58 27.67 -55.72
N LYS A 447 1.47 28.66 -55.58
CA LYS A 447 2.60 28.85 -56.49
C LYS A 447 3.79 27.94 -56.18
N ILE A 448 4.12 27.71 -54.90
CA ILE A 448 5.40 27.12 -54.49
C ILE A 448 5.25 25.74 -53.84
N LEU A 449 4.24 25.57 -52.99
CA LEU A 449 4.07 24.36 -52.18
C LEU A 449 3.19 23.33 -52.88
N ASN A 450 2.09 23.80 -53.48
CA ASN A 450 1.17 22.97 -54.24
C ASN A 450 1.86 22.43 -55.50
N GLY A 451 1.88 21.11 -55.64
CA GLY A 451 2.56 20.43 -56.74
C GLY A 451 2.39 18.92 -56.67
N PRO A 452 2.85 18.18 -57.70
CA PRO A 452 2.63 16.73 -57.82
C PRO A 452 3.28 15.89 -56.71
N ASP A 453 4.15 16.51 -55.89
CA ASP A 453 4.85 15.86 -54.79
C ASP A 453 4.11 15.89 -53.45
N PHE A 454 3.01 16.63 -53.37
CA PHE A 454 2.17 16.73 -52.19
C PHE A 454 0.78 16.16 -52.46
N GLN A 455 0.44 15.04 -51.81
CA GLN A 455 -0.80 14.28 -52.07
C GLN A 455 -2.04 14.85 -51.39
N VAL A 456 -1.89 15.80 -50.46
CA VAL A 456 -3.00 16.39 -49.70
C VAL A 456 -3.61 17.54 -50.50
N CYS A 457 -4.94 17.56 -50.61
CA CYS A 457 -5.61 18.66 -51.30
C CYS A 457 -5.52 19.96 -50.47
N SER A 458 -5.58 21.11 -51.15
CA SER A 458 -5.44 22.41 -50.49
C SER A 458 -6.46 22.61 -49.36
N LYS A 459 -7.71 22.18 -49.54
CA LYS A 459 -8.76 22.33 -48.52
C LYS A 459 -8.39 21.58 -47.23
N ASP A 460 -8.03 20.31 -47.36
CA ASP A 460 -7.70 19.45 -46.22
C ASP A 460 -6.42 19.93 -45.52
N PHE A 461 -5.43 20.42 -46.27
CA PHE A 461 -4.21 20.95 -45.65
C PHE A 461 -4.48 22.19 -44.79
N HIS A 462 -5.34 23.11 -45.23
CA HIS A 462 -5.66 24.32 -44.46
C HIS A 462 -6.58 24.04 -43.27
N GLU A 463 -7.40 22.98 -43.33
CA GLU A 463 -8.27 22.56 -42.23
C GLU A 463 -7.48 22.20 -40.97
N LEU A 464 -6.25 21.70 -41.14
CA LEU A 464 -5.31 21.39 -40.05
C LEU A 464 -5.08 22.57 -39.08
N PHE A 465 -5.19 23.80 -39.58
CA PHE A 465 -4.91 25.01 -38.80
C PHE A 465 -6.15 25.57 -38.10
N ASN A 466 -7.36 25.07 -38.39
CA ASN A 466 -8.62 25.70 -37.96
C ASN A 466 -8.96 25.51 -36.49
N SER A 467 -8.40 24.51 -35.80
CA SER A 467 -8.65 24.29 -34.37
C SER A 467 -7.55 24.90 -33.50
N LYS A 468 -7.93 25.54 -32.39
CA LYS A 468 -6.98 25.93 -31.34
C LYS A 468 -6.55 24.77 -30.43
N ASN A 469 -7.25 23.64 -30.50
CA ASN A 469 -6.93 22.45 -29.72
C ASN A 469 -5.92 21.58 -30.46
N LEU A 470 -4.69 21.54 -29.93
CA LEU A 470 -3.59 20.74 -30.47
C LEU A 470 -3.93 19.25 -30.64
N SER A 471 -4.75 18.68 -29.75
CA SER A 471 -5.17 17.28 -29.85
C SER A 471 -6.13 17.03 -31.02
N GLU A 472 -6.95 18.01 -31.38
CA GLU A 472 -7.83 17.92 -32.57
C GLU A 472 -7.02 18.06 -33.85
N CYS A 473 -6.06 19.00 -33.88
CA CYS A 473 -5.11 19.16 -34.99
C CYS A 473 -4.33 17.87 -35.23
N ALA A 474 -3.78 17.24 -34.18
CA ALA A 474 -3.04 15.99 -34.28
C ALA A 474 -3.91 14.85 -34.82
N LYS A 475 -5.11 14.67 -34.26
CA LYS A 475 -6.06 13.65 -34.73
C LYS A 475 -6.37 13.79 -36.22
N TYR A 476 -6.62 15.02 -36.68
CA TYR A 476 -6.88 15.29 -38.09
C TYR A 476 -5.62 15.07 -38.95
N CYS A 477 -4.43 15.42 -38.46
CA CYS A 477 -3.17 15.12 -39.13
C CYS A 477 -2.93 13.61 -39.29
N ASP A 478 -3.29 12.80 -38.29
CA ASP A 478 -3.18 11.34 -38.34
C ASP A 478 -4.10 10.74 -39.41
N GLU A 479 -5.33 11.25 -39.51
CA GLU A 479 -6.28 10.87 -40.57
C GLU A 479 -5.68 11.15 -41.96
N LEU A 480 -5.04 12.30 -42.15
CA LEU A 480 -4.35 12.64 -43.41
C LEU A 480 -3.12 11.75 -43.66
N LEU A 481 -2.27 11.53 -42.66
CA LEU A 481 -1.07 10.70 -42.78
C LEU A 481 -1.40 9.25 -43.19
N ASN A 482 -2.47 8.69 -42.63
CA ASN A 482 -2.93 7.33 -42.94
C ASN A 482 -3.40 7.18 -44.40
N SER A 483 -3.78 8.27 -45.06
CA SER A 483 -4.23 8.27 -46.46
C SER A 483 -3.10 8.43 -47.49
N ILE A 484 -1.86 8.67 -47.04
CA ILE A 484 -0.72 9.07 -47.89
C ILE A 484 0.26 7.93 -48.06
N ASN A 485 0.59 7.62 -49.31
CA ASN A 485 1.57 6.59 -49.65
C ASN A 485 2.97 7.18 -49.96
N LYS A 486 3.06 8.48 -50.26
CA LYS A 486 4.33 9.13 -50.63
C LYS A 486 5.08 9.64 -49.40
N LYS A 487 6.28 9.10 -49.17
CA LYS A 487 7.16 9.49 -48.03
C LYS A 487 7.44 11.00 -47.93
N THR A 488 7.56 11.68 -49.07
CA THR A 488 7.78 13.15 -49.09
C THR A 488 6.57 13.92 -48.54
N SER A 489 5.34 13.48 -48.84
CA SER A 489 4.13 14.10 -48.30
C SER A 489 3.99 13.86 -46.79
N GLN A 490 4.40 12.68 -46.32
CA GLN A 490 4.46 12.36 -44.88
C GLN A 490 5.45 13.28 -44.14
N TYR A 491 6.63 13.55 -44.72
CA TYR A 491 7.58 14.51 -44.14
C TYR A 491 6.99 15.92 -44.06
N TYR A 492 6.34 16.41 -45.12
CA TYR A 492 5.75 17.75 -45.12
C TYR A 492 4.66 17.91 -44.05
N LEU A 493 3.79 16.91 -43.86
CA LEU A 493 2.78 16.93 -42.79
C LEU A 493 3.41 16.85 -41.40
N ALA A 494 4.38 15.96 -41.18
CA ALA A 494 5.06 15.84 -39.89
C ALA A 494 5.77 17.16 -39.52
N LEU A 495 6.50 17.78 -40.45
CA LEU A 495 7.14 19.08 -40.25
C LEU A 495 6.10 20.19 -39.95
N THR A 496 4.96 20.16 -40.65
CA THR A 496 3.86 21.11 -40.42
C THR A 496 3.29 20.96 -39.02
N MET A 497 3.01 19.74 -38.56
CA MET A 497 2.44 19.49 -37.24
C MET A 497 3.39 19.89 -36.11
N ILE A 498 4.69 19.63 -36.27
CA ILE A 498 5.70 20.03 -35.28
C ILE A 498 5.87 21.55 -35.27
N ALA A 499 5.81 22.21 -36.43
CA ALA A 499 5.79 23.67 -36.51
C ALA A 499 4.56 24.27 -35.79
N ILE A 500 3.38 23.66 -35.93
CA ILE A 500 2.17 24.06 -35.18
C ILE A 500 2.39 23.92 -33.68
N PHE A 501 2.91 22.77 -33.22
CA PHE A 501 3.18 22.50 -31.80
C PHE A 501 4.05 23.58 -31.14
N PHE A 502 5.20 23.91 -31.74
CA PHE A 502 6.08 24.93 -31.17
C PHE A 502 5.59 26.36 -31.39
N SER A 503 4.82 26.62 -32.44
CA SER A 503 4.17 27.92 -32.63
C SER A 503 3.19 28.20 -31.49
N ASP A 504 2.33 27.24 -31.16
CA ASP A 504 1.35 27.38 -30.09
C ASP A 504 2.03 27.59 -28.74
N LEU A 505 3.05 26.79 -28.42
CA LEU A 505 3.83 26.94 -27.19
C LEU A 505 4.43 28.35 -27.04
N TYR A 506 5.09 28.85 -28.09
CA TYR A 506 5.67 30.20 -28.08
C TYR A 506 4.60 31.27 -27.91
N LEU A 507 3.49 31.16 -28.64
CA LEU A 507 2.39 32.12 -28.60
C LEU A 507 1.71 32.15 -27.23
N ILE A 508 1.56 31.00 -26.57
CA ILE A 508 1.04 30.90 -25.20
C ILE A 508 1.98 31.58 -24.22
N LEU A 509 3.28 31.32 -24.31
CA LEU A 509 4.28 31.90 -23.41
C LEU A 509 4.48 33.42 -23.62
N THR A 510 4.07 33.98 -24.75
CA THR A 510 4.38 35.38 -25.09
C THR A 510 3.17 36.31 -25.23
N LYS A 511 2.03 35.83 -25.74
CA LYS A 511 0.89 36.68 -26.12
C LYS A 511 -0.47 36.21 -25.62
N TYR A 512 -0.67 34.90 -25.53
CA TYR A 512 -1.99 34.32 -25.31
C TYR A 512 -2.04 33.39 -24.09
N ALA A 513 -1.24 33.69 -23.06
CA ALA A 513 -1.24 32.91 -21.81
C ALA A 513 -2.63 32.86 -21.18
N ASP A 514 -3.40 33.96 -21.30
CA ASP A 514 -4.75 34.06 -20.73
C ASP A 514 -5.79 33.14 -21.40
N ASP A 515 -5.68 32.85 -22.71
CA ASP A 515 -6.58 31.87 -23.36
C ASP A 515 -6.26 30.45 -22.90
N PHE A 516 -4.97 30.12 -22.79
CA PHE A 516 -4.52 28.78 -22.37
C PHE A 516 -4.68 28.55 -20.86
N LYS A 517 -4.59 29.60 -20.04
CA LYS A 517 -4.86 29.55 -18.59
C LYS A 517 -6.16 28.82 -18.26
N HIS A 518 -7.22 28.97 -19.06
CA HIS A 518 -8.48 28.27 -18.84
C HIS A 518 -8.36 26.73 -18.93
N SER A 519 -7.46 26.21 -19.76
CA SER A 519 -7.23 24.77 -19.91
C SER A 519 -6.41 24.16 -18.76
N ILE A 520 -5.78 24.99 -17.92
CA ILE A 520 -5.02 24.55 -16.73
C ILE A 520 -5.59 25.06 -15.41
N LYS A 521 -6.59 25.95 -15.43
CA LYS A 521 -7.18 26.57 -14.23
C LYS A 521 -7.75 25.56 -13.24
N TYR A 522 -8.23 24.41 -13.73
CA TYR A 522 -8.72 23.34 -12.87
C TYR A 522 -7.59 22.48 -12.30
N LYS A 523 -6.33 22.63 -12.73
CA LYS A 523 -5.18 21.86 -12.23
C LYS A 523 -4.40 22.57 -11.12
N VAL A 524 -4.60 23.87 -10.92
CA VAL A 524 -3.89 24.68 -9.92
C VAL A 524 -4.78 25.76 -9.27
N ASN A 525 -4.60 26.02 -7.97
CA ASN A 525 -5.29 27.12 -7.25
C ASN A 525 -4.48 28.42 -7.28
N ILE A 526 -4.03 28.82 -8.46
CA ILE A 526 -3.36 30.11 -8.63
C ILE A 526 -4.43 31.12 -9.04
N LYS A 527 -4.60 32.21 -8.27
CA LYS A 527 -5.47 33.32 -8.67
C LYS A 527 -4.77 34.11 -9.75
N ILE A 528 -4.97 33.67 -10.98
CA ILE A 528 -4.35 34.29 -12.14
C ILE A 528 -5.24 35.48 -12.54
N GLU A 529 -4.73 36.69 -12.39
CA GLU A 529 -5.33 37.90 -12.94
C GLU A 529 -4.98 38.02 -14.42
N ASP A 530 -5.87 38.59 -15.22
CA ASP A 530 -5.67 38.71 -16.66
C ASP A 530 -4.49 39.66 -16.94
N ASN A 531 -3.67 39.33 -17.93
CA ASN A 531 -2.42 40.01 -18.32
C ASN A 531 -1.27 40.01 -17.30
N LYS A 532 -1.43 39.48 -16.07
CA LYS A 532 -0.35 39.47 -15.06
C LYS A 532 0.83 38.57 -15.40
N PHE A 533 0.61 37.49 -16.15
CA PHE A 533 1.70 36.63 -16.60
C PHE A 533 2.67 37.41 -17.51
N HIS A 534 2.13 38.11 -18.50
CA HIS A 534 2.92 38.87 -19.48
C HIS A 534 3.64 40.08 -18.86
N GLU A 535 3.09 40.70 -17.81
CA GLU A 535 3.77 41.75 -17.03
C GLU A 535 5.06 41.23 -16.35
N ASN A 536 5.07 39.95 -15.95
CA ASN A 536 6.13 39.35 -15.14
C ASN A 536 7.05 38.39 -15.92
N VAL A 537 6.70 38.08 -17.17
CA VAL A 537 7.51 37.30 -18.11
C VAL A 537 7.70 38.10 -19.39
N PRO A 538 8.74 38.96 -19.48
CA PRO A 538 8.96 39.77 -20.66
C PRO A 538 9.31 38.90 -21.88
N ALA A 539 8.46 38.93 -22.91
CA ALA A 539 8.61 38.14 -24.14
C ALA A 539 10.01 38.17 -24.82
N PRO A 540 10.80 39.27 -24.80
CA PRO A 540 12.15 39.28 -25.38
C PRO A 540 13.15 38.33 -24.69
N ARG A 541 12.80 37.74 -23.54
CA ARG A 541 13.68 36.91 -22.70
C ARG A 541 13.30 35.43 -22.69
N ILE A 542 12.49 34.96 -23.64
CA ILE A 542 12.16 33.52 -23.77
C ILE A 542 12.97 32.90 -24.92
N ILE A 543 13.89 32.00 -24.56
CA ILE A 543 14.82 31.35 -25.50
C ILE A 543 14.64 29.85 -25.37
N ILE A 544 14.69 29.12 -26.49
CA ILE A 544 14.81 27.67 -26.46
C ILE A 544 16.24 27.29 -26.82
N ASN A 545 16.78 26.27 -26.16
CA ASN A 545 18.05 25.65 -26.47
C ASN A 545 17.85 24.14 -26.57
N SER A 546 18.31 23.53 -27.65
CA SER A 546 18.21 22.09 -27.87
C SER A 546 19.44 21.35 -27.36
N ASP A 547 19.24 20.14 -26.86
CA ASP A 547 20.30 19.21 -26.52
C ASP A 547 19.97 17.86 -27.16
N SER A 548 20.58 17.62 -28.33
CA SER A 548 20.35 16.43 -29.13
C SER A 548 20.76 15.14 -28.43
N ASP A 549 21.78 15.21 -27.56
CA ASP A 549 22.32 14.06 -26.86
C ASP A 549 21.45 13.65 -25.68
N ARG A 550 20.91 14.65 -24.97
CA ARG A 550 19.89 14.43 -23.93
C ARG A 550 18.48 14.24 -24.50
N ARG A 551 18.29 14.41 -25.81
CA ARG A 551 16.98 14.33 -26.46
C ARG A 551 15.99 15.29 -25.80
N SER A 552 16.45 16.49 -25.47
CA SER A 552 15.69 17.47 -24.69
C SER A 552 15.78 18.87 -25.31
N ALA A 553 14.79 19.70 -25.03
CA ALA A 553 14.83 21.13 -25.32
C ALA A 553 14.54 21.92 -24.03
N TYR A 554 15.37 22.92 -23.75
CA TYR A 554 15.28 23.77 -22.57
C TYR A 554 14.68 25.12 -22.95
N ILE A 555 13.59 25.50 -22.30
CA ILE A 555 12.97 26.81 -22.47
C ILE A 555 13.46 27.70 -21.35
N GLN A 556 14.40 28.56 -21.68
CA GLN A 556 14.92 29.58 -20.80
C GLN A 556 13.98 30.78 -20.73
N LEU A 557 13.56 31.15 -19.53
CA LEU A 557 12.78 32.36 -19.31
C LEU A 557 13.16 33.03 -18.00
N LEU A 558 12.85 34.32 -17.91
CA LEU A 558 13.02 35.12 -16.70
C LEU A 558 11.65 35.45 -16.12
N CYS A 559 11.48 35.21 -14.82
CA CYS A 559 10.26 35.55 -14.09
C CYS A 559 10.54 36.59 -13.01
N ASN A 560 9.71 37.63 -12.98
CA ASN A 560 9.78 38.70 -11.98
C ASN A 560 8.93 38.41 -10.73
N ASP A 561 8.10 37.37 -10.74
CA ASP A 561 7.22 36.97 -9.63
C ASP A 561 7.02 35.44 -9.58
N ALA A 562 6.75 34.92 -8.38
CA ALA A 562 6.55 33.49 -8.14
C ALA A 562 5.30 32.93 -8.84
N THR A 563 4.23 33.72 -8.96
CA THR A 563 3.01 33.32 -9.67
C THR A 563 3.29 33.08 -11.14
N ALA A 564 4.05 34.00 -11.75
CA ALA A 564 4.44 33.92 -13.16
C ALA A 564 5.39 32.75 -13.43
N HIS A 565 6.32 32.48 -12.51
CA HIS A 565 7.18 31.30 -12.55
C HIS A 565 6.36 30.01 -12.55
N LYS A 566 5.46 29.84 -11.56
CA LYS A 566 4.59 28.66 -11.45
C LYS A 566 3.78 28.44 -12.74
N MET A 567 3.22 29.51 -13.31
CA MET A 567 2.48 29.44 -14.57
C MET A 567 3.34 29.00 -15.76
N ALA A 568 4.56 29.54 -15.89
CA ALA A 568 5.45 29.18 -16.99
C ALA A 568 5.84 27.70 -16.94
N VAL A 569 6.15 27.17 -15.75
CA VAL A 569 6.42 25.74 -15.56
C VAL A 569 5.24 24.89 -16.00
N LEU A 570 4.02 25.23 -15.56
CA LEU A 570 2.81 24.48 -15.90
C LEU A 570 2.53 24.48 -17.41
N PHE A 571 2.66 25.63 -18.08
CA PHE A 571 2.48 25.71 -19.52
C PHE A 571 3.47 24.80 -20.26
N ILE A 572 4.74 24.85 -19.87
CA ILE A 572 5.77 24.01 -20.50
C ILE A 572 5.52 22.54 -20.23
N LYS A 573 5.06 22.19 -19.02
CA LYS A 573 4.78 20.81 -18.63
C LYS A 573 3.60 20.21 -19.37
N GLU A 574 2.54 20.98 -19.63
CA GLU A 574 1.42 20.49 -20.46
C GLU A 574 1.91 20.11 -21.86
N PHE A 575 2.83 20.88 -22.43
CA PHE A 575 3.44 20.54 -23.72
C PHE A 575 4.41 19.35 -23.61
N ASP A 576 5.19 19.24 -22.54
CA ASP A 576 6.05 18.09 -22.24
C ASP A 576 5.25 16.78 -22.17
N LEU A 577 4.13 16.77 -21.45
CA LEU A 577 3.23 15.61 -21.37
C LEU A 577 2.61 15.24 -22.72
N MET A 578 2.47 16.21 -23.61
CA MET A 578 1.98 15.99 -24.96
C MET A 578 3.03 15.39 -25.89
N ILE A 579 4.34 15.55 -25.65
CA ILE A 579 5.44 15.07 -26.52
C ILE A 579 5.22 13.62 -26.99
N ASN A 580 4.85 12.72 -26.09
CA ASN A 580 4.66 11.30 -26.42
C ASN A 580 3.56 11.07 -27.46
N LYS A 581 2.54 11.95 -27.51
CA LYS A 581 1.47 11.89 -28.52
C LYS A 581 1.94 12.34 -29.91
N TYR A 582 3.08 13.03 -30.00
CA TYR A 582 3.68 13.53 -31.25
C TYR A 582 4.91 12.70 -31.67
N GLU A 583 5.23 11.61 -30.95
CA GLU A 583 6.40 10.74 -31.19
C GLU A 583 6.47 10.22 -32.63
N ASP A 584 5.32 9.86 -33.21
CA ASP A 584 5.25 9.34 -34.58
C ASP A 584 5.67 10.39 -35.62
N TYR A 585 5.31 11.66 -35.43
CA TYR A 585 5.78 12.75 -36.31
C TYR A 585 7.27 13.00 -36.14
N PHE A 586 7.76 13.00 -34.89
CA PHE A 586 9.19 13.16 -34.59
C PHE A 586 10.01 12.08 -35.29
N LYS A 587 9.56 10.83 -35.20
CA LYS A 587 10.18 9.67 -35.85
C LYS A 587 10.22 9.81 -37.37
N LEU A 588 9.16 10.32 -38.00
CA LEU A 588 9.13 10.54 -39.46
C LEU A 588 10.25 11.49 -39.92
N ILE A 589 10.56 12.52 -39.14
CA ILE A 589 11.55 13.55 -39.50
C ILE A 589 12.92 13.37 -38.81
N GLY A 590 13.15 12.21 -38.19
CA GLY A 590 14.39 11.91 -37.45
C GLY A 590 14.63 12.82 -36.24
N LEU A 591 13.60 13.50 -35.72
CA LEU A 591 13.71 14.31 -34.52
C LEU A 591 13.61 13.38 -33.31
N LYS A 592 14.61 13.40 -32.43
CA LYS A 592 14.63 12.54 -31.24
C LYS A 592 14.45 13.40 -30.00
N LEU A 593 13.32 14.08 -29.89
CA LEU A 593 12.98 14.93 -28.75
C LEU A 593 12.02 14.20 -27.79
N TYR A 594 12.42 14.09 -26.53
CA TYR A 594 11.68 13.37 -25.48
C TYR A 594 11.29 14.24 -24.29
N TYR A 595 12.01 15.33 -24.06
CA TYR A 595 11.76 16.20 -22.92
C TYR A 595 11.71 17.65 -23.37
N LEU A 596 10.72 18.38 -22.86
CA LEU A 596 10.63 19.83 -22.95
C LEU A 596 10.66 20.40 -21.54
N LEU A 597 11.74 21.09 -21.21
CA LEU A 597 12.06 21.42 -19.83
C LEU A 597 12.12 22.94 -19.63
N PRO A 598 11.42 23.51 -18.63
CA PRO A 598 11.62 24.91 -18.25
C PRO A 598 12.99 25.09 -17.60
N GLN A 599 13.66 26.20 -17.90
CA GLN A 599 14.86 26.68 -17.22
C GLN A 599 14.61 28.14 -16.81
N ILE A 600 14.31 28.38 -15.53
CA ILE A 600 13.84 29.69 -15.08
C ILE A 600 14.93 30.40 -14.30
N ASN A 601 15.29 31.59 -14.77
CA ASN A 601 16.22 32.47 -14.07
C ASN A 601 15.46 33.51 -13.25
N SER A 602 16.09 33.99 -12.18
CA SER A 602 15.60 35.11 -11.36
C SER A 602 16.41 36.38 -11.57
N ASP A 603 15.78 37.54 -11.41
CA ASP A 603 16.48 38.80 -11.23
C ASP A 603 16.95 38.94 -9.77
N ASN A 604 18.19 39.37 -9.56
CA ASN A 604 18.88 39.49 -8.26
C ASN A 604 18.29 40.57 -7.31
N VAL A 605 17.05 41.02 -7.54
CA VAL A 605 16.41 42.10 -6.79
C VAL A 605 15.22 41.52 -6.01
N GLU A 606 15.42 41.40 -4.70
CA GLU A 606 14.54 40.88 -3.65
C GLU A 606 14.44 39.35 -3.46
N LYS A 607 14.43 38.98 -2.17
CA LYS A 607 14.25 37.65 -1.56
C LYS A 607 12.90 36.99 -1.86
N ALA A 608 12.24 37.34 -2.96
CA ALA A 608 11.03 36.67 -3.43
C ALA A 608 11.31 35.22 -3.82
N LEU A 609 12.58 34.89 -4.15
CA LEU A 609 13.04 33.54 -4.51
C LEU A 609 13.49 32.62 -3.38
N ASP A 610 13.59 33.09 -2.15
CA ASP A 610 13.93 32.21 -1.01
C ASP A 610 12.75 31.27 -0.61
N ASN A 611 11.61 31.38 -1.32
CA ASN A 611 10.35 30.69 -1.04
C ASN A 611 9.95 29.59 -2.05
N TYR A 612 10.85 29.07 -2.91
CA TYR A 612 10.43 28.09 -3.93
C TYR A 612 10.34 26.67 -3.33
N ASN A 613 9.12 26.16 -3.12
CA ASN A 613 8.13 25.63 -4.08
C ASN A 613 8.63 24.38 -4.80
N PHE A 614 8.75 23.28 -4.04
CA PHE A 614 8.76 21.94 -4.61
C PHE A 614 7.37 21.62 -5.18
N GLU A 615 7.34 21.13 -6.41
CA GLU A 615 6.16 20.65 -7.12
C GLU A 615 6.08 19.14 -6.96
N ALA A 616 5.05 18.64 -6.29
CA ALA A 616 4.70 17.22 -6.36
C ALA A 616 3.44 17.04 -7.20
N TYR A 617 3.53 16.07 -8.11
CA TYR A 617 2.39 15.54 -8.84
C TYR A 617 1.85 14.33 -8.09
N ILE A 618 0.53 14.27 -7.88
CA ILE A 618 -0.10 13.03 -7.37
C ILE A 618 -0.30 12.10 -8.57
N PRO A 619 0.36 10.92 -8.61
CA PRO A 619 0.22 10.00 -9.73
C PRO A 619 -1.22 9.56 -9.96
N THR A 620 -1.53 9.26 -11.23
CA THR A 620 -2.84 8.86 -11.78
C THR A 620 -3.31 7.46 -11.33
N LEU A 621 -3.02 7.04 -10.10
CA LEU A 621 -3.45 5.76 -9.51
C LEU A 621 -4.69 5.90 -8.61
N LEU A 622 -5.18 7.13 -8.41
CA LEU A 622 -6.38 7.40 -7.59
C LEU A 622 -7.61 6.55 -7.97
N PRO A 623 -7.96 6.35 -9.26
CA PRO A 623 -9.17 5.59 -9.61
C PRO A 623 -9.18 4.14 -9.08
N LEU A 624 -8.01 3.53 -8.89
CA LEU A 624 -7.86 2.19 -8.31
C LEU A 624 -8.04 2.18 -6.78
N LEU A 625 -7.70 3.30 -6.12
CA LEU A 625 -7.80 3.46 -4.66
C LEU A 625 -9.16 4.04 -4.22
N THR A 626 -9.84 4.80 -5.09
CA THR A 626 -11.11 5.48 -4.81
C THR A 626 -12.35 4.78 -5.38
N GLY A 627 -12.19 3.68 -6.11
CA GLY A 627 -13.31 2.81 -6.48
C GLY A 627 -13.82 1.99 -5.29
N ASP A 628 -15.02 1.40 -5.41
CA ASP A 628 -15.68 0.56 -4.38
C ASP A 628 -14.90 -0.72 -3.99
N ASN A 629 -13.64 -0.88 -4.45
CA ASN A 629 -12.86 -2.11 -4.35
C ASN A 629 -11.97 -2.22 -3.10
N ILE A 630 -11.59 -1.11 -2.44
CA ILE A 630 -10.70 -1.13 -1.26
C ILE A 630 -11.43 -0.73 0.02
N TYR A 631 -12.18 0.37 0.01
CA TYR A 631 -12.89 0.86 1.20
C TYR A 631 -14.41 0.75 1.00
N PRO A 632 -15.15 0.12 1.95
CA PRO A 632 -16.59 -0.09 1.82
C PRO A 632 -17.42 1.16 2.13
N ALA A 633 -16.84 2.16 2.81
CA ALA A 633 -17.51 3.38 3.26
C ALA A 633 -16.62 4.60 3.04
N LYS A 634 -17.23 5.76 2.81
CA LYS A 634 -16.47 6.99 2.54
C LYS A 634 -15.87 7.56 3.81
N GLU A 635 -16.53 7.39 4.95
CA GLU A 635 -16.17 7.88 6.28
C GLU A 635 -14.81 7.35 6.77
N VAL A 636 -14.28 6.29 6.14
CA VAL A 636 -12.97 5.70 6.41
C VAL A 636 -11.84 6.74 6.37
N PHE A 637 -11.95 7.81 5.57
CA PHE A 637 -10.95 8.87 5.55
C PHE A 637 -10.65 9.44 6.94
N ALA A 638 -11.68 9.59 7.78
CA ALA A 638 -11.52 10.14 9.13
C ALA A 638 -10.73 9.17 10.01
N ARG A 639 -10.95 7.85 9.87
CA ARG A 639 -10.17 6.82 10.57
C ARG A 639 -8.70 6.87 10.17
N GLU A 640 -8.40 6.93 8.88
CA GLU A 640 -7.02 6.96 8.38
C GLU A 640 -6.25 8.21 8.87
N LEU A 641 -6.89 9.38 8.85
CA LEU A 641 -6.27 10.61 9.34
C LEU A 641 -6.06 10.60 10.87
N ILE A 642 -7.01 10.03 11.64
CA ILE A 642 -6.85 9.84 13.08
C ILE A 642 -5.71 8.87 13.38
N GLN A 643 -5.58 7.76 12.63
CA GLN A 643 -4.46 6.82 12.77
C GLN A 643 -3.11 7.50 12.55
N ASN A 644 -2.98 8.29 11.48
CA ASN A 644 -1.76 9.06 11.21
C ASN A 644 -1.45 10.04 12.35
N SER A 645 -2.47 10.67 12.93
CA SER A 645 -2.33 11.58 14.07
C SER A 645 -1.84 10.83 15.33
N ILE A 646 -2.41 9.65 15.62
CA ILE A 646 -1.99 8.79 16.75
C ILE A 646 -0.52 8.41 16.60
N ASP A 647 -0.12 7.96 15.41
CA ASP A 647 1.26 7.56 15.14
C ASP A 647 2.22 8.75 15.28
N ALA A 648 1.88 9.91 14.71
CA ALA A 648 2.71 11.11 14.82
C ALA A 648 2.91 11.55 16.27
N ILE A 649 1.85 11.51 17.09
CA ILE A 649 1.93 11.84 18.53
C ILE A 649 2.77 10.81 19.27
N ALA A 650 2.56 9.52 19.03
CA ALA A 650 3.27 8.44 19.72
C ALA A 650 4.78 8.44 19.41
N VAL A 651 5.16 8.71 18.17
CA VAL A 651 6.58 8.83 17.77
C VAL A 651 7.23 10.05 18.43
N ARG A 652 6.51 11.17 18.48
CA ARG A 652 7.02 12.36 19.17
C ARG A 652 7.17 12.11 20.67
N GLU A 653 6.19 11.50 21.34
CA GLU A 653 6.30 11.13 22.76
C GLU A 653 7.50 10.21 23.05
N ALA A 654 7.87 9.35 22.11
CA ALA A 654 9.01 8.44 22.27
C ALA A 654 10.38 9.11 22.04
N LYS A 655 10.42 10.31 21.46
CA LYS A 655 11.66 10.99 21.02
C LYS A 655 11.89 12.36 21.64
N ASP A 656 10.83 13.14 21.77
CA ASP A 656 10.87 14.48 22.32
C ASP A 656 10.89 14.40 23.85
N THR A 657 11.76 15.19 24.47
CA THR A 657 11.86 15.27 25.94
C THR A 657 10.96 16.37 26.51
N ILE A 658 10.43 17.24 25.65
CA ILE A 658 9.54 18.34 26.02
C ILE A 658 8.12 17.82 26.16
N GLN A 659 7.46 18.10 27.29
CA GLN A 659 6.06 17.76 27.48
C GLN A 659 5.16 18.62 26.60
N PHE A 660 4.24 17.99 25.87
CA PHE A 660 3.29 18.66 24.98
C PHE A 660 1.87 18.09 25.14
N ALA A 661 0.87 18.81 24.64
CA ALA A 661 -0.54 18.48 24.83
C ALA A 661 -1.03 17.38 23.86
N ASN A 662 -0.76 16.10 24.13
CA ASN A 662 -1.07 14.94 23.28
C ASN A 662 -2.58 14.70 22.96
N LYS A 663 -3.16 15.54 22.11
CA LYS A 663 -4.59 15.52 21.74
C LYS A 663 -4.78 15.65 20.23
N ILE A 664 -5.90 15.11 19.75
CA ILE A 664 -6.33 15.23 18.35
C ILE A 664 -7.55 16.17 18.32
N TYR A 665 -7.47 17.22 17.52
CA TYR A 665 -8.56 18.18 17.34
C TYR A 665 -9.18 17.99 15.96
N ILE A 666 -10.50 17.84 15.90
CA ILE A 666 -11.26 17.73 14.66
C ILE A 666 -12.35 18.79 14.65
N GLU A 667 -12.48 19.49 13.52
CA GLU A 667 -13.52 20.48 13.29
C GLU A 667 -14.22 20.23 11.96
N ILE A 668 -15.56 20.17 11.98
CA ILE A 668 -16.40 20.04 10.80
C ILE A 668 -17.34 21.24 10.72
N SER A 669 -16.96 22.23 9.92
CA SER A 669 -17.65 23.52 9.85
C SER A 669 -17.79 24.01 8.41
N LYS A 670 -18.21 25.25 8.24
CA LYS A 670 -18.20 25.97 6.97
C LYS A 670 -17.19 27.11 7.04
N ASP A 671 -16.44 27.31 5.97
CA ASP A 671 -15.56 28.46 5.83
C ASP A 671 -16.35 29.75 5.59
N VAL A 672 -15.64 30.88 5.50
CA VAL A 672 -16.24 32.20 5.25
C VAL A 672 -17.02 32.30 3.93
N GLN A 673 -16.75 31.41 2.97
CA GLN A 673 -17.42 31.32 1.67
C GLN A 673 -18.60 30.33 1.71
N GLY A 674 -18.87 29.70 2.85
CA GLY A 674 -19.92 28.71 3.03
C GLY A 674 -19.54 27.30 2.58
N ARG A 675 -18.29 27.05 2.17
CA ARG A 675 -17.78 25.72 1.80
C ARG A 675 -17.61 24.88 3.05
N ARG A 676 -18.10 23.64 3.04
CA ARG A 676 -17.92 22.71 4.16
C ARG A 676 -16.50 22.19 4.20
N PHE A 677 -15.92 22.07 5.39
CA PHE A 677 -14.61 21.46 5.56
C PHE A 677 -14.58 20.48 6.73
N PHE A 678 -13.67 19.52 6.65
CA PHE A 678 -13.22 18.68 7.76
C PHE A 678 -11.77 19.04 8.04
N LYS A 679 -11.48 19.54 9.24
CA LYS A 679 -10.14 19.86 9.69
C LYS A 679 -9.73 18.85 10.76
N ILE A 680 -8.53 18.31 10.66
CA ILE A 680 -7.88 17.55 11.72
C ILE A 680 -6.54 18.22 12.05
N LYS A 681 -6.23 18.33 13.33
CA LYS A 681 -4.97 18.88 13.83
C LYS A 681 -4.43 17.97 14.93
N ASP A 682 -3.17 17.60 14.78
CA ASP A 682 -2.37 16.92 15.79
C ASP A 682 -1.16 17.79 16.17
N ASN A 683 -0.53 17.46 17.29
CA ASN A 683 0.74 18.04 17.70
C ASN A 683 1.84 16.99 17.84
N GLY A 684 1.79 15.99 16.97
CA GLY A 684 2.80 14.95 16.84
C GLY A 684 4.08 15.46 16.19
N THR A 685 4.82 14.56 15.55
CA THR A 685 6.14 14.87 14.97
C THR A 685 6.09 16.00 13.96
N GLY A 686 4.98 16.16 13.23
CA GLY A 686 4.94 16.98 12.02
C GLY A 686 5.86 16.43 10.93
N MET A 687 6.01 17.18 9.86
CA MET A 687 6.82 16.82 8.69
C MET A 687 7.79 17.94 8.34
N ASP A 688 8.99 17.57 7.92
CA ASP A 688 9.89 18.43 7.18
C ASP A 688 9.67 18.22 5.68
N ARG A 689 10.37 19.00 4.85
CA ARG A 689 10.26 18.90 3.39
C ARG A 689 10.56 17.48 2.90
N TYR A 690 11.60 16.86 3.45
CA TYR A 690 12.01 15.49 3.10
C TYR A 690 10.89 14.46 3.33
N LYS A 691 10.21 14.51 4.48
CA LYS A 691 9.11 13.58 4.80
C LYS A 691 7.90 13.79 3.92
N ILE A 692 7.63 15.05 3.54
CA ILE A 692 6.56 15.34 2.60
C ILE A 692 6.87 14.64 1.27
N GLU A 693 8.03 14.92 0.68
CA GLU A 693 8.45 14.41 -0.64
C GLU A 693 8.50 12.88 -0.67
N ARG A 694 9.09 12.28 0.36
CA ARG A 694 9.35 10.85 0.40
C ARG A 694 8.15 10.03 0.83
N TYR A 695 7.29 10.54 1.71
CA TYR A 695 6.23 9.74 2.34
C TYR A 695 4.83 10.30 2.19
N PHE A 696 4.64 11.62 2.31
CA PHE A 696 3.30 12.20 2.23
C PHE A 696 2.76 12.20 0.79
N THR A 697 3.62 12.49 -0.18
CA THR A 697 3.24 12.67 -1.60
C THR A 697 3.47 11.40 -2.43
N SER A 698 4.22 10.44 -1.89
CA SER A 698 4.57 9.19 -2.56
C SER A 698 3.57 8.07 -2.25
N ILE A 699 2.82 7.62 -3.27
CA ILE A 699 1.80 6.58 -3.13
C ILE A 699 2.45 5.24 -2.72
N GLY A 700 1.88 4.59 -1.70
CA GLY A 700 2.28 3.25 -1.29
C GLY A 700 3.55 3.21 -0.44
N ARG A 701 4.09 4.37 -0.08
CA ARG A 701 5.26 4.47 0.79
C ARG A 701 4.88 5.05 2.14
N SER A 702 5.22 4.35 3.22
CA SER A 702 5.02 4.83 4.59
C SER A 702 6.34 5.05 5.28
N PHE A 703 6.48 6.18 5.97
CA PHE A 703 7.60 6.44 6.87
C PHE A 703 7.74 5.30 7.90
N TYR A 704 6.61 4.84 8.41
CA TYR A 704 6.52 3.85 9.48
C TYR A 704 6.95 2.43 9.09
N SER A 705 6.97 2.12 7.79
CA SER A 705 7.44 0.84 7.26
C SER A 705 8.88 0.90 6.72
N ASP A 706 9.47 2.09 6.62
CA ASP A 706 10.80 2.31 6.07
C ASP A 706 11.89 2.03 7.12
N GLU A 707 13.12 1.73 6.68
CA GLU A 707 14.27 1.46 7.57
C GLU A 707 14.60 2.67 8.45
N GLU A 708 14.34 3.88 7.96
CA GLU A 708 14.55 5.13 8.69
C GLU A 708 13.74 5.20 10.00
N TYR A 709 12.56 4.56 10.05
CA TYR A 709 11.80 4.44 11.28
C TYR A 709 12.44 3.44 12.25
N GLN A 710 12.99 2.34 11.73
CA GLN A 710 13.67 1.33 12.55
C GLN A 710 14.93 1.89 13.19
N ASP A 711 15.67 2.75 12.48
CA ASP A 711 16.85 3.48 12.96
C ASP A 711 16.54 4.44 14.12
N LEU A 712 15.28 4.84 14.29
CA LEU A 712 14.88 5.62 15.47
C LEU A 712 15.01 4.80 16.76
N ASN A 713 15.09 3.47 16.71
CA ASN A 713 15.22 2.59 17.87
C ASN A 713 14.17 2.88 18.97
N ILE A 714 12.93 3.18 18.54
CA ILE A 714 11.80 3.39 19.45
C ILE A 714 10.97 2.13 19.55
N ARG A 715 10.45 1.87 20.75
CA ARG A 715 9.63 0.68 21.01
C ARG A 715 8.27 0.74 20.32
N TYR A 716 7.75 1.96 20.11
CA TYR A 716 6.43 2.18 19.52
C TYR A 716 6.29 1.48 18.16
N LYS A 717 5.20 0.73 17.96
CA LYS A 717 4.83 0.10 16.69
C LYS A 717 3.68 0.85 16.03
N PRO A 718 3.90 1.49 14.87
CA PRO A 718 2.88 2.31 14.22
C PRO A 718 1.69 1.51 13.70
N ILE A 719 0.55 2.19 13.64
CA ILE A 719 -0.68 1.67 13.08
C ILE A 719 -0.61 1.77 11.54
N SER A 720 -0.18 2.90 10.97
CA SER A 720 -0.22 3.25 9.54
C SER A 720 0.97 2.76 8.70
N ASN A 721 0.96 1.51 8.24
CA ASN A 721 2.12 0.89 7.56
C ASN A 721 2.03 0.81 6.02
N PHE A 722 0.91 1.17 5.40
CA PHE A 722 0.70 0.94 3.95
C PHE A 722 0.96 2.15 3.03
N GLY A 723 1.04 3.37 3.56
CA GLY A 723 1.33 4.55 2.73
C GLY A 723 0.21 4.97 1.76
N ILE A 724 -1.04 4.54 2.01
CA ILE A 724 -2.22 4.92 1.21
C ILE A 724 -3.29 5.67 2.01
N GLY A 725 -3.12 5.80 3.34
CA GLY A 725 -4.16 6.33 4.24
C GLY A 725 -4.58 7.76 3.92
N PHE A 726 -3.63 8.65 3.58
CA PHE A 726 -3.95 10.03 3.20
C PHE A 726 -4.82 10.12 1.94
N LEU A 727 -4.61 9.21 0.97
CA LEU A 727 -5.31 9.22 -0.32
C LEU A 727 -6.81 8.95 -0.18
N SER A 728 -7.24 8.29 0.91
CA SER A 728 -8.66 8.11 1.24
C SER A 728 -9.41 9.45 1.38
N SER A 729 -8.72 10.56 1.68
CA SER A 729 -9.29 11.90 1.75
C SER A 729 -9.95 12.31 0.42
N PHE A 730 -9.37 11.91 -0.72
CA PHE A 730 -9.92 12.25 -2.04
C PHE A 730 -11.23 11.52 -2.38
N MET A 731 -11.68 10.55 -1.55
CA MET A 731 -13.03 9.99 -1.64
C MET A 731 -14.12 11.01 -1.25
N VAL A 732 -13.75 12.00 -0.43
CA VAL A 732 -14.69 12.93 0.20
C VAL A 732 -14.43 14.40 -0.15
N CYS A 733 -13.24 14.75 -0.59
CA CYS A 733 -12.88 16.10 -1.01
C CYS A 733 -12.16 16.10 -2.37
N ARG A 734 -12.07 17.28 -2.98
CA ARG A 734 -11.15 17.53 -4.10
C ARG A 734 -9.99 18.40 -3.65
N GLU A 735 -10.28 19.42 -2.85
CA GLU A 735 -9.30 20.39 -2.40
C GLU A 735 -8.86 20.08 -0.95
N ILE A 736 -7.55 20.16 -0.68
CA ILE A 736 -6.93 19.87 0.62
C ILE A 736 -5.89 20.96 0.95
N ASP A 737 -5.95 21.52 2.15
CA ASP A 737 -4.87 22.32 2.73
C ASP A 737 -4.13 21.52 3.78
N VAL A 738 -2.81 21.62 3.79
CA VAL A 738 -1.93 21.02 4.81
C VAL A 738 -1.02 22.11 5.35
N LYS A 739 -0.91 22.19 6.68
CA LYS A 739 0.15 22.94 7.36
C LYS A 739 0.86 22.01 8.31
N THR A 740 2.18 22.07 8.34
CA THR A 740 2.96 21.18 9.17
C THR A 740 4.26 21.82 9.61
N ARG A 741 4.75 21.44 10.77
CA ARG A 741 6.06 21.85 11.26
C ARG A 741 6.64 20.71 12.07
N TYR A 742 7.86 20.33 11.70
CA TYR A 742 8.58 19.26 12.40
C TYR A 742 8.91 19.66 13.86
N TYR A 743 9.02 18.71 14.79
CA TYR A 743 9.10 19.03 16.23
C TYR A 743 10.47 19.55 16.71
N THR A 744 11.47 19.64 15.85
CA THR A 744 12.83 20.09 16.20
C THR A 744 12.94 21.63 16.15
N GLU A 745 13.83 22.21 16.95
CA GLU A 745 13.92 23.68 17.11
C GLU A 745 14.27 24.44 15.81
N GLU A 746 14.99 23.82 14.89
CA GLU A 746 15.42 24.40 13.60
C GLU A 746 14.45 24.12 12.44
N SER A 747 13.30 23.48 12.71
CA SER A 747 12.39 23.04 11.66
C SER A 747 11.69 24.22 10.96
N GLU A 748 11.64 24.16 9.64
CA GLU A 748 10.79 25.05 8.86
C GLU A 748 9.30 24.69 9.02
N ALA A 749 8.45 25.71 9.08
CA ALA A 749 7.01 25.55 8.99
C ALA A 749 6.58 25.59 7.52
N LEU A 750 5.82 24.58 7.11
CA LEU A 750 5.48 24.31 5.72
C LEU A 750 3.97 24.31 5.52
N LYS A 751 3.55 24.74 4.33
CA LYS A 751 2.16 24.75 3.88
C LYS A 751 2.08 24.17 2.48
N LEU A 752 1.03 23.40 2.24
CA LEU A 752 0.73 22.82 0.95
C LEU A 752 -0.75 23.02 0.67
N HIS A 753 -1.07 23.40 -0.56
CA HIS A 753 -2.45 23.49 -1.03
C HIS A 753 -2.61 22.58 -2.24
N ILE A 754 -3.38 21.50 -2.07
CA ILE A 754 -3.68 20.52 -3.11
C ILE A 754 -5.05 20.86 -3.70
N PRO A 755 -5.11 21.39 -4.94
CA PRO A 755 -6.37 21.85 -5.53
C PRO A 755 -7.29 20.69 -5.95
N ASN A 756 -6.69 19.57 -6.36
CA ASN A 756 -7.33 18.32 -6.75
C ASN A 756 -6.29 17.23 -6.97
N TYR A 757 -6.76 16.00 -7.17
CA TYR A 757 -5.94 14.81 -7.36
C TYR A 757 -5.22 14.72 -8.72
N GLU A 758 -5.59 15.55 -9.70
CA GLU A 758 -4.91 15.65 -11.02
C GLU A 758 -3.96 16.85 -11.07
N GLY A 759 -3.94 17.63 -9.99
CA GLY A 759 -3.29 18.93 -9.93
C GLY A 759 -1.89 18.85 -9.34
N CYS A 760 -1.09 19.86 -9.67
CA CYS A 760 0.19 20.10 -9.05
C CYS A 760 -0.02 20.96 -7.80
N PHE A 761 0.76 20.70 -6.74
CA PHE A 761 0.79 21.55 -5.57
C PHE A 761 2.22 21.96 -5.24
N PHE A 762 2.34 23.08 -4.54
CA PHE A 762 3.60 23.65 -4.13
C PHE A 762 3.78 23.55 -2.62
N ILE A 763 5.00 23.22 -2.17
CA ILE A 763 5.39 23.32 -0.76
C ILE A 763 5.93 24.74 -0.49
N GLU A 764 5.19 25.50 0.31
CA GLU A 764 5.48 26.88 0.70
C GLU A 764 5.97 26.95 2.15
N LYS A 765 6.85 27.92 2.46
CA LYS A 765 7.18 28.25 3.86
C LYS A 765 6.07 29.12 4.45
N GLU A 766 5.61 28.78 5.64
CA GLU A 766 4.54 29.49 6.35
C GLU A 766 5.04 29.89 7.74
N LYS A 767 4.69 31.08 8.23
CA LYS A 767 5.08 31.52 9.57
C LYS A 767 3.96 31.25 10.57
N GLY A 768 4.31 30.99 11.82
CA GLY A 768 3.32 30.83 12.89
C GLY A 768 2.52 29.51 12.83
N VAL A 769 3.06 28.48 12.16
CA VAL A 769 2.52 27.11 12.24
C VAL A 769 3.02 26.45 13.52
N ASP A 770 2.09 25.88 14.28
CA ASP A 770 2.40 25.08 15.47
C ASP A 770 3.08 23.76 15.09
N ILE A 771 3.85 23.18 16.00
CA ILE A 771 4.44 21.84 15.81
C ILE A 771 3.32 20.80 15.63
N GLY A 772 3.50 19.91 14.65
CA GLY A 772 2.53 18.88 14.29
C GLY A 772 2.02 19.05 12.88
N THR A 773 0.82 18.53 12.61
CA THR A 773 0.18 18.62 11.29
C THR A 773 -1.27 19.07 11.43
N GLU A 774 -1.68 20.00 10.59
CA GLU A 774 -3.06 20.42 10.36
C GLU A 774 -3.43 20.07 8.91
N ILE A 775 -4.51 19.31 8.72
CA ILE A 775 -5.06 18.96 7.41
C ILE A 775 -6.50 19.45 7.35
N ILE A 776 -6.84 20.22 6.32
CA ILE A 776 -8.18 20.72 6.05
C ILE A 776 -8.65 20.14 4.71
N LEU A 777 -9.70 19.34 4.74
CA LEU A 777 -10.36 18.77 3.57
C LEU A 777 -11.60 19.60 3.23
N TYR A 778 -11.70 20.12 2.02
CA TYR A 778 -12.91 20.80 1.54
C TYR A 778 -13.90 19.77 1.01
N LEU A 779 -14.89 19.45 1.84
CA LEU A 779 -15.80 18.32 1.63
C LEU A 779 -16.75 18.55 0.45
N ASN A 780 -16.94 17.49 -0.35
CA ASN A 780 -17.96 17.43 -1.39
C ASN A 780 -19.37 17.39 -0.75
N HIS A 781 -20.37 17.90 -1.46
CA HIS A 781 -21.74 18.08 -0.93
C HIS A 781 -22.48 16.80 -0.49
N ASN A 782 -21.91 15.60 -0.65
CA ASN A 782 -22.62 14.32 -0.55
C ASN A 782 -22.52 13.58 0.79
N ILE A 783 -21.77 14.07 1.79
CA ILE A 783 -21.60 13.38 3.09
C ILE A 783 -22.09 14.28 4.22
N GLU A 784 -22.90 13.75 5.15
CA GLU A 784 -23.45 14.49 6.29
C GLU A 784 -22.44 14.58 7.45
N ASN A 785 -22.35 15.73 8.13
CA ASN A 785 -21.47 15.91 9.29
C ASN A 785 -21.70 14.84 10.36
N LYS A 786 -22.98 14.54 10.64
CA LYS A 786 -23.38 13.58 11.67
C LYS A 786 -22.87 12.17 11.39
N LYS A 787 -22.91 11.72 10.13
CA LYS A 787 -22.38 10.39 9.74
C LYS A 787 -20.88 10.26 10.02
N ILE A 788 -20.11 11.31 9.77
CA ILE A 788 -18.67 11.34 10.06
C ILE A 788 -18.44 11.22 11.58
N VAL A 789 -19.20 12.00 12.37
CA VAL A 789 -19.09 11.99 13.84
C VAL A 789 -19.49 10.63 14.43
N ASP A 790 -20.65 10.10 14.02
CA ASP A 790 -21.15 8.80 14.46
C ASP A 790 -20.13 7.70 14.11
N TYR A 791 -19.55 7.72 12.91
CA TYR A 791 -18.50 6.79 12.50
C TYR A 791 -17.25 6.87 13.38
N ILE A 792 -16.75 8.08 13.68
CA ILE A 792 -15.60 8.25 14.57
C ILE A 792 -15.92 7.71 15.98
N GLN A 793 -17.10 8.01 16.51
CA GLN A 793 -17.53 7.53 17.84
C GLN A 793 -17.68 6.00 17.91
N ASP A 794 -18.15 5.38 16.83
CA ASP A 794 -18.34 3.94 16.76
C ASP A 794 -17.04 3.17 16.50
N THR A 795 -16.03 3.84 15.96
CA THR A 795 -14.76 3.22 15.58
C THR A 795 -13.66 3.47 16.61
N MET A 796 -13.57 4.67 17.20
CA MET A 796 -12.51 5.09 18.13
C MET A 796 -12.90 4.77 19.59
N LEU A 797 -12.94 3.49 19.92
CA LEU A 797 -13.52 3.01 21.17
C LEU A 797 -12.58 3.07 22.37
N ASP A 798 -11.28 2.78 22.20
CA ASP A 798 -10.31 2.70 23.30
C ASP A 798 -8.93 3.29 22.94
N VAL A 799 -8.91 4.28 22.04
CA VAL A 799 -7.70 4.97 21.59
C VAL A 799 -6.95 5.65 22.75
N LYS A 800 -5.62 5.73 22.63
CA LYS A 800 -4.72 6.28 23.67
C LYS A 800 -4.87 7.78 23.91
N TYR A 801 -5.22 8.55 22.88
CA TYR A 801 -5.28 10.01 22.96
C TYR A 801 -6.73 10.51 22.97
N GLU A 802 -6.93 11.66 23.61
CA GLU A 802 -8.22 12.34 23.59
C GLU A 802 -8.50 12.95 22.21
N ILE A 803 -9.73 12.79 21.73
CA ILE A 803 -10.21 13.37 20.48
C ILE A 803 -11.28 14.40 20.81
N ILE A 804 -11.05 15.66 20.43
CA ILE A 804 -12.00 16.77 20.57
C ILE A 804 -12.66 16.98 19.20
N LEU A 805 -13.98 16.82 19.14
CA LEU A 805 -14.77 16.94 17.93
C LEU A 805 -15.70 18.14 18.01
N ASN A 806 -15.47 19.15 17.16
CA ASN A 806 -16.35 20.29 17.00
C ASN A 806 -17.07 20.22 15.66
N TYR A 807 -18.39 20.24 15.62
CA TYR A 807 -19.12 20.22 14.35
C TYR A 807 -20.38 21.06 14.36
N THR A 808 -20.73 21.59 13.18
CA THR A 808 -21.98 22.33 13.01
C THR A 808 -23.12 21.37 12.68
N SER A 809 -24.13 21.30 13.55
CA SER A 809 -25.43 20.67 13.28
C SER A 809 -26.42 21.73 12.76
N ASP A 810 -27.60 21.33 12.27
CA ASP A 810 -28.57 22.14 11.52
C ASP A 810 -28.91 23.52 12.11
N LYS A 811 -28.62 23.78 13.40
CA LYS A 811 -28.83 25.08 14.07
C LYS A 811 -27.78 25.52 15.10
N ALA A 812 -26.74 24.73 15.41
CA ALA A 812 -25.77 25.05 16.46
C ALA A 812 -24.42 24.32 16.29
N ILE A 813 -23.35 24.91 16.85
CA ILE A 813 -22.06 24.23 17.05
C ILE A 813 -22.22 23.24 18.20
N GLN A 814 -21.84 21.99 17.96
CA GLN A 814 -21.77 20.94 18.97
C GLN A 814 -20.31 20.58 19.22
N GLU A 815 -19.97 20.42 20.50
CA GLU A 815 -18.67 19.92 20.95
C GLU A 815 -18.89 18.55 21.60
N THR A 816 -18.10 17.58 21.16
CA THR A 816 -18.10 16.20 21.64
C THR A 816 -16.67 15.80 21.94
N ILE A 817 -16.43 15.25 23.13
CA ILE A 817 -15.11 14.75 23.53
C ILE A 817 -15.16 13.23 23.57
N ILE A 818 -14.22 12.56 22.89
CA ILE A 818 -13.94 11.15 23.07
C ILE A 818 -12.70 11.05 23.97
N PRO A 819 -12.87 10.68 25.26
CA PRO A 819 -11.75 10.58 26.19
C PRO A 819 -10.76 9.50 25.76
N ALA A 820 -9.47 9.70 26.08
CA ALA A 820 -8.49 8.62 26.04
C ALA A 820 -9.00 7.38 26.80
N HIS A 821 -8.88 6.20 26.21
CA HIS A 821 -9.35 4.91 26.76
C HIS A 821 -10.83 4.91 27.18
N ASN A 822 -11.69 5.47 26.32
CA ASN A 822 -13.10 5.71 26.59
C ASN A 822 -13.87 4.45 27.05
N LEU A 823 -13.69 3.31 26.37
CA LEU A 823 -14.42 2.08 26.71
C LEU A 823 -13.99 1.53 28.09
N ARG A 824 -12.68 1.51 28.38
CA ARG A 824 -12.19 1.13 29.71
C ARG A 824 -12.65 2.08 30.81
N LYS A 825 -12.71 3.39 30.55
CA LYS A 825 -13.28 4.37 31.49
C LYS A 825 -14.77 4.13 31.76
N LYS A 826 -15.56 3.79 30.74
CA LYS A 826 -16.98 3.44 30.89
C LYS A 826 -17.14 2.17 31.73
N ALA A 827 -16.27 1.19 31.55
CA ALA A 827 -16.28 -0.07 32.30
C ALA A 827 -15.90 0.08 33.79
N LEU A 828 -15.34 1.21 34.24
CA LEU A 828 -15.12 1.46 35.68
C LEU A 828 -16.41 1.37 36.49
N LYS A 829 -17.55 1.73 35.88
CA LYS A 829 -18.89 1.64 36.48
C LYS A 829 -19.36 0.19 36.68
N SER A 830 -18.65 -0.80 36.14
CA SER A 830 -18.96 -2.20 36.31
C SER A 830 -18.43 -2.72 37.65
N ASP A 831 -19.31 -3.38 38.39
CA ASP A 831 -18.98 -3.99 39.69
C ASP A 831 -18.11 -5.24 39.55
N PHE A 832 -18.10 -5.88 38.37
CA PHE A 832 -17.22 -6.99 38.04
C PHE A 832 -16.40 -6.68 36.78
N LYS A 833 -15.07 -6.72 36.92
CA LYS A 833 -14.11 -6.42 35.85
C LYS A 833 -12.80 -7.18 36.06
N LEU A 834 -12.24 -7.69 34.97
CA LEU A 834 -10.91 -8.30 34.88
C LEU A 834 -10.16 -7.66 33.70
N PHE A 835 -8.84 -7.52 33.81
CA PHE A 835 -8.04 -6.95 32.74
C PHE A 835 -6.73 -7.69 32.56
N VAL A 836 -6.34 -7.97 31.32
CA VAL A 836 -5.06 -8.58 30.97
C VAL A 836 -4.28 -7.56 30.14
N PRO A 837 -3.23 -6.93 30.69
CA PRO A 837 -2.41 -6.00 29.93
C PRO A 837 -1.59 -6.72 28.87
N LEU A 838 -1.48 -6.11 27.69
CA LEU A 838 -0.67 -6.62 26.58
C LEU A 838 0.42 -5.59 26.23
N SER A 839 1.64 -6.06 26.01
CA SER A 839 2.77 -5.22 25.62
C SER A 839 3.07 -5.32 24.12
N GLU A 840 3.71 -4.28 23.58
CA GLU A 840 4.19 -4.27 22.19
C GLU A 840 5.32 -5.30 21.94
N ASP A 841 5.92 -5.85 23.02
CA ASP A 841 6.94 -6.90 22.99
C ASP A 841 6.34 -8.32 23.03
N TYR A 842 5.07 -8.46 22.62
CA TYR A 842 4.40 -9.74 22.43
C TYR A 842 4.15 -10.59 23.69
N SER A 843 3.98 -9.92 24.84
CA SER A 843 3.72 -10.60 26.12
C SER A 843 2.44 -10.10 26.81
N ALA A 844 1.77 -10.99 27.52
CA ALA A 844 0.76 -10.59 28.51
C ALA A 844 1.46 -10.28 29.85
N LEU A 845 1.17 -9.13 30.43
CA LEU A 845 1.85 -8.68 31.66
C LEU A 845 1.03 -9.07 32.90
N LYS A 846 1.73 -9.41 33.98
CA LYS A 846 1.11 -9.56 35.29
C LYS A 846 0.76 -8.20 35.87
N LEU A 847 -0.30 -8.15 36.67
CA LEU A 847 -0.73 -6.98 37.42
C LEU A 847 -1.17 -7.37 38.82
N ASP A 848 -1.30 -6.36 39.69
CA ASP A 848 -1.89 -6.52 41.02
C ASP A 848 -3.37 -6.13 40.95
N TYR A 849 -4.27 -7.07 41.29
CA TYR A 849 -5.71 -6.86 41.11
C TYR A 849 -6.24 -5.68 41.95
N GLU A 850 -5.78 -5.55 43.20
CA GLU A 850 -6.23 -4.48 44.08
C GLU A 850 -5.64 -3.14 43.66
N LYS A 851 -4.32 -3.10 43.47
CA LYS A 851 -3.59 -1.87 43.13
C LYS A 851 -3.95 -1.36 41.74
N ASP A 852 -4.24 -2.23 40.78
CA ASP A 852 -4.36 -1.84 39.38
C ASP A 852 -5.81 -1.86 38.88
N ILE A 853 -6.65 -2.84 39.27
CA ILE A 853 -8.04 -2.95 38.80
C ILE A 853 -9.03 -2.20 39.69
N ILE A 854 -8.98 -2.42 41.00
CA ILE A 854 -9.92 -1.80 41.95
C ILE A 854 -9.71 -0.28 41.99
N SER A 855 -8.45 0.18 42.00
CA SER A 855 -8.11 1.60 41.94
C SER A 855 -8.42 2.28 40.59
N GLY A 856 -8.53 1.49 39.51
CA GLY A 856 -8.65 1.98 38.14
C GLY A 856 -7.33 2.36 37.44
N ASN A 857 -6.16 2.15 38.08
CA ASN A 857 -4.84 2.50 37.51
C ASN A 857 -4.54 1.80 36.18
N PHE A 858 -5.17 0.64 35.90
CA PHE A 858 -4.96 -0.10 34.66
C PHE A 858 -5.28 0.69 33.37
N ILE A 859 -6.04 1.77 33.48
CA ILE A 859 -6.38 2.66 32.35
C ILE A 859 -5.21 3.57 32.00
N SER A 860 -4.49 4.09 32.99
CA SER A 860 -3.35 4.99 32.79
C SER A 860 -2.02 4.26 32.66
N GLU A 861 -1.86 3.11 33.32
CA GLU A 861 -0.59 2.36 33.31
C GLU A 861 -0.40 1.52 32.03
N TYR A 862 -1.49 0.99 31.46
CA TYR A 862 -1.40 0.05 30.34
C TYR A 862 -2.09 0.60 29.09
N LYS A 863 -1.38 0.57 27.96
CA LYS A 863 -1.90 1.07 26.68
C LYS A 863 -2.92 0.12 26.04
N TYR A 864 -2.68 -1.18 26.13
CA TYR A 864 -3.42 -2.23 25.43
C TYR A 864 -3.77 -3.36 26.41
N GLY A 865 -4.81 -4.13 26.09
CA GLY A 865 -5.25 -5.20 26.97
C GLY A 865 -6.57 -5.85 26.60
N ILE A 866 -6.87 -6.95 27.28
CA ILE A 866 -8.16 -7.64 27.22
C ILE A 866 -8.93 -7.29 28.47
N LEU A 867 -10.07 -6.60 28.32
CA LEU A 867 -10.99 -6.28 29.39
C LEU A 867 -12.19 -7.23 29.33
N ILE A 868 -12.51 -7.86 30.47
CA ILE A 868 -13.74 -8.62 30.68
C ILE A 868 -14.56 -7.86 31.71
N HIS A 869 -15.81 -7.51 31.41
CA HIS A 869 -16.67 -6.77 32.33
C HIS A 869 -18.15 -7.04 32.10
N ASN A 870 -19.00 -6.73 33.07
CA ASN A 870 -20.44 -6.96 32.93
C ASN A 870 -21.07 -6.02 31.90
N ASN A 871 -22.06 -6.53 31.17
CA ASN A 871 -22.79 -5.78 30.16
C ASN A 871 -23.79 -4.82 30.82
N ILE A 872 -23.49 -3.51 30.80
CA ILE A 872 -24.32 -2.46 31.41
C ILE A 872 -25.34 -1.88 30.39
N SER A 873 -25.30 -2.27 29.11
CA SER A 873 -26.24 -1.76 28.09
C SER A 873 -26.59 -2.79 27.00
N GLU A 874 -27.87 -3.09 26.84
CA GLU A 874 -28.40 -3.94 25.77
C GLU A 874 -28.14 -3.31 24.38
N LYS A 875 -27.61 -4.13 23.46
CA LYS A 875 -27.25 -3.86 22.04
C LYS A 875 -25.77 -3.50 21.76
N ARG A 876 -24.88 -4.49 21.80
CA ARG A 876 -23.66 -4.63 20.95
C ARG A 876 -23.01 -6.01 21.14
N SER A 877 -22.11 -6.41 20.23
CA SER A 877 -21.44 -7.71 20.19
C SER A 877 -20.68 -8.06 21.47
N VAL A 878 -20.78 -9.31 21.90
CA VAL A 878 -20.08 -9.90 23.09
C VAL A 878 -18.56 -9.80 22.97
N PHE A 879 -18.04 -9.85 21.74
CA PHE A 879 -16.60 -9.82 21.46
C PHE A 879 -16.28 -8.62 20.56
N ASN A 880 -15.52 -7.66 21.09
CA ASN A 880 -14.99 -6.55 20.32
C ASN A 880 -13.47 -6.70 20.19
N VAL A 881 -12.98 -6.75 18.95
CA VAL A 881 -11.54 -6.78 18.66
C VAL A 881 -11.13 -5.41 18.17
N LEU A 882 -10.19 -4.79 18.88
CA LEU A 882 -9.62 -3.50 18.52
C LEU A 882 -8.16 -3.64 18.13
N ASN A 883 -7.75 -2.83 17.15
CA ASN A 883 -6.37 -2.61 16.77
C ASN A 883 -5.92 -1.24 17.32
N ALA A 884 -5.11 -1.23 18.37
CA ALA A 884 -4.64 -0.01 19.04
C ALA A 884 -5.76 0.98 19.41
N GLY A 885 -6.89 0.46 19.87
CA GLY A 885 -8.07 1.23 20.30
C GLY A 885 -9.13 1.46 19.21
N ILE A 886 -8.88 1.00 17.99
CA ILE A 886 -9.73 1.19 16.80
C ILE A 886 -10.49 -0.11 16.50
N LEU A 887 -11.81 -0.05 16.37
CA LEU A 887 -12.64 -1.22 16.07
C LEU A 887 -12.33 -1.81 14.69
N VAL A 888 -12.16 -3.13 14.63
CA VAL A 888 -12.04 -3.89 13.38
C VAL A 888 -13.39 -4.55 13.07
N GLN A 889 -14.10 -4.07 12.04
CA GLN A 889 -15.51 -4.45 11.82
C GLN A 889 -15.72 -5.95 11.59
N GLN A 890 -14.84 -6.61 10.82
CA GLN A 890 -14.95 -8.03 10.47
C GLN A 890 -13.88 -8.88 11.19
N ALA A 891 -13.75 -8.66 12.50
CA ALA A 891 -12.87 -9.43 13.36
C ALA A 891 -13.64 -10.41 14.25
N SER A 892 -13.03 -11.58 14.47
CA SER A 892 -13.51 -12.57 15.44
C SER A 892 -12.33 -13.09 16.23
N LEU A 893 -12.47 -13.17 17.56
CA LEU A 893 -11.49 -13.84 18.41
C LEU A 893 -11.32 -15.32 18.04
N SER A 894 -12.33 -15.95 17.42
CA SER A 894 -12.22 -17.34 16.99
C SER A 894 -11.16 -17.57 15.92
N LYS A 895 -10.86 -16.53 15.11
CA LYS A 895 -9.76 -16.58 14.14
C LYS A 895 -8.38 -16.58 14.82
N LEU A 896 -8.27 -16.05 16.04
CA LEU A 896 -7.02 -15.98 16.79
C LEU A 896 -6.85 -17.11 17.80
N PHE A 897 -7.90 -17.56 18.46
CA PHE A 897 -7.80 -18.54 19.55
C PHE A 897 -8.61 -19.81 19.32
N GLY A 898 -9.24 -19.95 18.15
CA GLY A 898 -9.99 -21.14 17.75
C GLY A 898 -11.47 -21.10 18.11
N ARG A 899 -12.16 -22.23 17.94
CA ARG A 899 -13.63 -22.30 17.94
C ARG A 899 -14.30 -21.99 19.29
N GLY A 900 -13.53 -21.89 20.39
CA GLY A 900 -14.05 -21.52 21.71
C GLY A 900 -14.75 -20.15 21.72
N PHE A 901 -14.35 -19.23 20.84
CA PHE A 901 -14.92 -17.88 20.72
C PHE A 901 -15.88 -17.69 19.53
N ASP A 902 -16.33 -18.78 18.90
CA ASP A 902 -17.24 -18.72 17.76
C ASP A 902 -18.71 -18.79 18.22
N ASN A 903 -19.48 -17.74 17.95
CA ASN A 903 -20.90 -17.65 18.31
C ASN A 903 -21.73 -18.81 17.73
N GLU A 904 -21.39 -19.31 16.54
CA GLU A 904 -22.10 -20.45 15.91
C GLU A 904 -21.64 -21.80 16.49
N TYR A 905 -20.36 -21.95 16.83
CA TYR A 905 -19.84 -23.19 17.43
C TYR A 905 -20.29 -23.36 18.88
N GLN A 906 -20.46 -22.26 19.60
CA GLN A 906 -21.07 -22.22 20.93
C GLN A 906 -22.55 -22.64 20.90
N SER A 907 -23.22 -22.58 19.74
CA SER A 907 -24.58 -23.13 19.56
C SER A 907 -24.64 -24.66 19.46
N ASN A 908 -23.49 -25.35 19.42
CA ASN A 908 -23.41 -26.82 19.33
C ASN A 908 -22.86 -27.51 20.59
N ILE A 909 -22.36 -26.75 21.58
CA ILE A 909 -21.80 -27.30 22.82
C ILE A 909 -22.84 -27.20 23.95
N ARG A 910 -22.85 -28.19 24.84
CA ARG A 910 -23.79 -28.38 25.96
C ARG A 910 -23.80 -27.24 27.02
N ASP A 911 -23.01 -26.18 26.83
CA ASP A 911 -22.84 -25.02 27.73
C ASP A 911 -23.33 -23.74 27.03
N LYS A 912 -24.59 -23.74 26.62
CA LYS A 912 -25.24 -22.57 25.99
C LYS A 912 -25.64 -21.56 27.07
N PHE A 913 -24.85 -20.50 27.24
CA PHE A 913 -25.25 -19.29 27.98
C PHE A 913 -25.19 -18.08 27.02
N TYR A 914 -26.11 -17.11 27.15
CA TYR A 914 -25.86 -15.77 26.60
C TYR A 914 -24.95 -15.11 27.61
N TYR A 915 -23.73 -14.75 27.19
CA TYR A 915 -22.78 -14.13 28.10
C TYR A 915 -23.33 -12.80 28.64
N LYS A 916 -23.41 -12.67 29.96
CA LYS A 916 -23.67 -11.39 30.63
C LYS A 916 -22.42 -10.52 30.66
N SER A 917 -21.25 -11.09 30.40
CA SER A 917 -19.97 -10.41 30.31
C SER A 917 -19.55 -10.13 28.87
N ASN A 918 -19.01 -8.93 28.63
CA ASN A 918 -18.40 -8.55 27.35
C ASN A 918 -16.88 -8.74 27.41
N ILE A 919 -16.28 -9.13 26.28
CA ILE A 919 -14.83 -9.09 26.08
C ILE A 919 -14.48 -7.98 25.10
N LEU A 920 -13.63 -7.07 25.56
CA LEU A 920 -12.94 -6.10 24.72
C LEU A 920 -11.47 -6.51 24.61
N ALA A 921 -11.04 -6.96 23.44
CA ALA A 921 -9.65 -7.29 23.17
C ALA A 921 -8.99 -6.16 22.36
N ASN A 922 -8.30 -5.26 23.05
CA ASN A 922 -7.54 -4.18 22.43
C ASN A 922 -6.07 -4.62 22.25
N PHE A 923 -5.72 -5.03 21.04
CA PHE A 923 -4.38 -5.51 20.72
C PHE A 923 -3.44 -4.36 20.32
N PRO A 924 -2.14 -4.45 20.65
CA PRO A 924 -1.12 -3.61 20.02
C PRO A 924 -1.11 -3.80 18.50
N ALA A 925 -0.73 -2.74 17.76
CA ALA A 925 -0.80 -2.71 16.29
C ALA A 925 -0.02 -3.84 15.60
N ASN A 926 1.07 -4.30 16.24
CA ASN A 926 1.95 -5.33 15.71
C ASN A 926 1.53 -6.76 16.06
N TRP A 927 0.49 -6.99 16.87
CA TRP A 927 0.04 -8.35 17.23
C TRP A 927 -0.81 -9.01 16.15
N ILE A 928 -1.65 -8.24 15.49
CA ILE A 928 -2.68 -8.75 14.57
C ILE A 928 -2.41 -8.32 13.14
N GLN A 929 -2.66 -9.22 12.19
CA GLN A 929 -2.58 -8.95 10.77
C GLN A 929 -3.97 -8.63 10.22
N LEU A 930 -4.09 -7.45 9.62
CA LEU A 930 -5.28 -6.99 8.93
C LEU A 930 -5.05 -7.00 7.42
N ASP A 931 -6.15 -7.03 6.66
CA ASP A 931 -6.11 -6.78 5.22
C ASP A 931 -5.78 -5.31 4.90
N VAL A 932 -5.57 -4.98 3.63
CA VAL A 932 -5.20 -3.61 3.19
C VAL A 932 -6.25 -2.58 3.59
N SER A 933 -7.54 -2.96 3.55
CA SER A 933 -8.66 -2.09 3.97
C SER A 933 -8.74 -1.87 5.48
N ARG A 934 -8.08 -2.74 6.26
CA ARG A 934 -8.08 -2.80 7.74
C ARG A 934 -9.44 -3.10 8.35
N GLU A 935 -10.38 -3.62 7.56
CA GLU A 935 -11.71 -4.02 8.03
C GLU A 935 -11.74 -5.47 8.48
N LYS A 936 -10.82 -6.32 8.00
CA LYS A 936 -10.86 -7.77 8.23
C LYS A 936 -9.60 -8.28 8.92
N LEU A 937 -9.84 -8.99 10.02
CA LEU A 937 -8.79 -9.74 10.69
C LEU A 937 -8.43 -10.99 9.88
N VAL A 938 -7.15 -11.13 9.55
CA VAL A 938 -6.56 -12.28 8.85
C VAL A 938 -6.00 -13.29 9.85
N GLY A 939 -5.33 -12.83 10.91
CA GLY A 939 -4.76 -13.68 11.94
C GLY A 939 -3.77 -12.92 12.82
N PHE A 940 -2.88 -13.64 13.51
CA PHE A 940 -1.71 -13.03 14.16
C PHE A 940 -0.69 -12.55 13.12
N SER A 941 0.11 -11.54 13.49
CA SER A 941 1.17 -11.02 12.64
C SER A 941 2.28 -12.04 12.38
N GLU A 942 2.95 -11.91 11.23
CA GLU A 942 4.07 -12.78 10.85
C GLU A 942 5.25 -12.66 11.81
N ASP A 943 5.51 -11.48 12.36
CA ASP A 943 6.60 -11.29 13.33
C ASP A 943 6.33 -12.05 14.63
N LEU A 944 5.09 -12.01 15.12
CA LEU A 944 4.68 -12.79 16.28
C LEU A 944 4.76 -14.30 15.99
N LYS A 945 4.38 -14.74 14.78
CA LYS A 945 4.51 -16.14 14.34
C LYS A 945 5.97 -16.60 14.28
N LYS A 946 6.89 -15.74 13.83
CA LYS A 946 8.33 -16.05 13.80
C LYS A 946 8.92 -16.21 15.19
N ILE A 947 8.50 -15.37 16.14
CA ILE A 947 9.00 -15.39 17.52
C ILE A 947 8.47 -16.61 18.28
N ILE A 948 7.17 -16.91 18.19
CA ILE A 948 6.52 -17.94 19.01
C ILE A 948 6.46 -19.32 18.30
N GLY A 949 6.39 -19.35 16.97
CA GLY A 949 6.32 -20.58 16.18
C GLY A 949 4.91 -21.12 15.93
N LYS A 950 4.81 -22.41 15.58
CA LYS A 950 3.57 -23.06 15.10
C LYS A 950 2.41 -23.07 16.12
N ASP A 951 2.72 -23.02 17.41
CA ASP A 951 1.73 -23.08 18.51
C ASP A 951 1.35 -21.70 19.07
N ILE A 952 1.56 -20.63 18.30
CA ILE A 952 1.26 -19.24 18.66
C ILE A 952 -0.08 -19.05 19.37
N HIS A 953 -1.15 -19.63 18.83
CA HIS A 953 -2.50 -19.51 19.35
C HIS A 953 -2.60 -20.03 20.79
N LEU A 954 -1.96 -21.18 21.06
CA LEU A 954 -1.95 -21.78 22.39
C LEU A 954 -1.00 -21.02 23.33
N SER A 955 0.19 -20.64 22.87
CA SER A 955 1.18 -19.95 23.71
C SER A 955 0.69 -18.58 24.19
N VAL A 956 0.17 -17.75 23.30
CA VAL A 956 -0.39 -16.43 23.66
C VAL A 956 -1.63 -16.60 24.52
N GLY A 957 -2.50 -17.56 24.16
CA GLY A 957 -3.71 -17.87 24.92
C GLY A 957 -3.42 -18.33 26.36
N VAL A 958 -2.39 -19.15 26.55
CA VAL A 958 -1.93 -19.61 27.87
C VAL A 958 -1.43 -18.45 28.72
N GLN A 959 -0.64 -17.52 28.17
CA GLN A 959 -0.18 -16.34 28.91
C GLN A 959 -1.36 -15.46 29.38
N ILE A 960 -2.37 -15.26 28.52
CA ILE A 960 -3.58 -14.53 28.87
C ILE A 960 -4.34 -15.26 29.99
N ALA A 961 -4.50 -16.58 29.87
CA ALA A 961 -5.20 -17.41 30.84
C ALA A 961 -4.48 -17.46 32.20
N GLU A 962 -3.16 -17.39 32.25
CA GLU A 962 -2.39 -17.28 33.49
C GLU A 962 -2.72 -16.00 34.26
N VAL A 963 -2.74 -14.85 33.57
CA VAL A 963 -3.06 -13.56 34.19
C VAL A 963 -4.51 -13.51 34.67
N LEU A 964 -5.44 -14.14 33.94
CA LEU A 964 -6.82 -14.30 34.38
C LEU A 964 -6.93 -15.23 35.60
N LEU A 965 -6.20 -16.34 35.62
CA LEU A 965 -6.19 -17.29 36.75
C LEU A 965 -5.70 -16.61 38.04
N ASP A 966 -4.67 -15.77 37.96
CA ASP A 966 -4.14 -15.02 39.11
C ASP A 966 -5.21 -14.07 39.68
N GLN A 967 -5.98 -13.39 38.82
CA GLN A 967 -7.08 -12.50 39.25
C GLN A 967 -8.28 -13.28 39.80
N ILE A 968 -8.67 -14.39 39.15
CA ILE A 968 -9.76 -15.26 39.63
C ILE A 968 -9.45 -15.78 41.03
N ARG A 969 -8.21 -16.24 41.26
CA ARG A 969 -7.76 -16.69 42.59
C ARG A 969 -7.79 -15.58 43.62
N TRP A 970 -7.42 -14.36 43.22
CA TRP A 970 -7.51 -13.21 44.11
C TRP A 970 -8.96 -12.99 44.55
N ILE A 971 -9.93 -13.03 43.62
CA ILE A 971 -11.36 -12.86 43.96
C ILE A 971 -11.84 -13.93 44.93
N LEU A 972 -11.52 -15.21 44.65
CA LEU A 972 -11.91 -16.34 45.49
C LEU A 972 -11.31 -16.26 46.91
N ASN A 973 -10.08 -15.77 47.04
CA ASN A 973 -9.39 -15.67 48.33
C ASN A 973 -9.81 -14.44 49.16
N ASN A 974 -10.55 -13.48 48.58
CA ASN A 974 -10.93 -12.22 49.23
C ASN A 974 -12.45 -12.07 49.30
N SER A 975 -13.09 -12.88 50.15
CA SER A 975 -14.55 -12.95 50.32
C SER A 975 -15.20 -11.63 50.79
N GLU A 976 -14.45 -10.77 51.49
CA GLU A 976 -14.92 -9.46 51.97
C GLU A 976 -14.93 -8.37 50.88
N SER A 977 -14.38 -8.64 49.69
CA SER A 977 -14.32 -7.65 48.62
C SER A 977 -15.70 -7.35 48.01
N SER A 978 -15.90 -6.14 47.50
CA SER A 978 -17.14 -5.77 46.79
C SER A 978 -17.35 -6.60 45.53
N VAL A 979 -16.28 -7.12 44.92
CA VAL A 979 -16.34 -7.97 43.72
C VAL A 979 -16.99 -9.32 44.05
N SER A 980 -16.74 -9.87 45.24
CA SER A 980 -17.31 -11.14 45.70
C SER A 980 -18.82 -11.09 45.99
N GLN A 981 -19.42 -9.88 46.00
CA GLN A 981 -20.87 -9.67 46.06
C GLN A 981 -21.55 -9.79 44.68
N ASN A 982 -20.78 -9.94 43.60
CA ASN A 982 -21.37 -10.18 42.29
C ASN A 982 -21.90 -11.61 42.17
N PRO A 983 -22.90 -11.83 41.30
CA PRO A 983 -23.41 -13.16 40.98
C PRO A 983 -22.31 -14.10 40.46
N VAL A 984 -22.40 -15.38 40.81
CA VAL A 984 -21.44 -16.43 40.40
C VAL A 984 -21.30 -16.53 38.88
N ILE A 985 -22.36 -16.22 38.12
CA ILE A 985 -22.35 -16.28 36.64
C ILE A 985 -21.22 -15.43 36.04
N ASN A 986 -20.89 -14.28 36.64
CA ASN A 986 -19.83 -13.39 36.14
C ASN A 986 -18.45 -14.04 36.25
N LEU A 987 -18.19 -14.71 37.38
CA LEU A 987 -16.93 -15.42 37.60
C LEU A 987 -16.86 -16.72 36.80
N GLN A 988 -17.98 -17.45 36.68
CA GLN A 988 -18.07 -18.65 35.84
C GLN A 988 -17.76 -18.33 34.37
N GLU A 989 -18.31 -17.24 33.83
CA GLU A 989 -18.02 -16.80 32.46
C GLU A 989 -16.55 -16.41 32.28
N ALA A 990 -15.96 -15.70 33.24
CA ALA A 990 -14.52 -15.39 33.21
C ALA A 990 -13.64 -16.66 33.20
N ILE A 991 -13.99 -17.68 33.99
CA ILE A 991 -13.30 -18.98 34.01
C ILE A 991 -13.43 -19.67 32.64
N LEU A 992 -14.64 -19.65 32.04
CA LEU A 992 -14.87 -20.21 30.71
C LEU A 992 -14.04 -19.51 29.63
N PHE A 993 -13.96 -18.18 29.66
CA PHE A 993 -13.13 -17.42 28.73
C PHE A 993 -11.64 -17.76 28.88
N ALA A 994 -11.13 -17.86 30.11
CA ALA A 994 -9.75 -18.28 30.36
C ALA A 994 -9.46 -19.70 29.83
N ILE A 995 -10.44 -20.61 29.93
CA ILE A 995 -10.37 -21.95 29.35
C ILE A 995 -10.38 -21.90 27.81
N ASP A 996 -11.20 -21.03 27.22
CA ASP A 996 -11.30 -20.86 25.77
C ASP A 996 -10.02 -20.27 25.18
N PHE A 997 -9.33 -19.35 25.89
CA PHE A 997 -7.99 -18.91 25.51
C PHE A 997 -6.97 -20.05 25.49
N CYS A 998 -7.12 -21.07 26.35
CA CYS A 998 -6.31 -22.29 26.29
C CYS A 998 -6.74 -23.26 25.16
N ASN A 999 -7.64 -22.85 24.25
CA ASN A 999 -8.23 -23.67 23.18
C ASN A 999 -8.80 -25.01 23.67
N ARG A 1000 -9.26 -25.05 24.93
CA ARG A 1000 -9.74 -26.26 25.63
C ARG A 1000 -8.79 -27.46 25.56
N SER A 1001 -7.48 -27.21 25.46
CA SER A 1001 -6.47 -28.26 25.34
C SER A 1001 -6.12 -28.84 26.72
N ASN A 1002 -6.46 -30.11 26.94
CA ASN A 1002 -6.14 -30.87 28.17
C ASN A 1002 -4.62 -30.99 28.47
N ASN A 1003 -3.76 -30.56 27.54
CA ASN A 1003 -2.31 -30.73 27.62
C ASN A 1003 -1.61 -29.64 28.44
N THR A 1004 -2.29 -28.54 28.81
CA THR A 1004 -1.67 -27.45 29.58
C THR A 1004 -1.99 -27.54 31.06
N GLU A 1005 -1.02 -27.19 31.92
CA GLU A 1005 -1.21 -27.18 33.38
C GLU A 1005 -2.26 -26.15 33.81
N ILE A 1006 -2.30 -25.00 33.15
CA ILE A 1006 -3.25 -23.90 33.44
C ILE A 1006 -4.68 -24.30 33.12
N TYR A 1007 -4.92 -24.99 32.00
CA TYR A 1007 -6.25 -25.52 31.70
C TYR A 1007 -6.77 -26.44 32.81
N LYS A 1008 -5.92 -27.33 33.36
CA LYS A 1008 -6.30 -28.21 34.48
C LYS A 1008 -6.61 -27.39 35.75
N LYS A 1009 -5.80 -26.37 36.05
CA LYS A 1009 -6.04 -25.46 37.18
C LYS A 1009 -7.37 -24.70 37.04
N LEU A 1010 -7.70 -24.23 35.85
CA LEU A 1010 -8.96 -23.52 35.57
C LEU A 1010 -10.18 -24.45 35.62
N LEU A 1011 -10.06 -25.70 35.13
CA LEU A 1011 -11.15 -26.67 35.15
C LEU A 1011 -11.66 -26.96 36.56
N VAL A 1012 -10.75 -27.04 37.55
CA VAL A 1012 -11.09 -27.32 38.95
C VAL A 1012 -11.89 -26.18 39.57
N LEU A 1013 -11.69 -24.95 39.09
CA LEU A 1013 -12.37 -23.75 39.57
C LEU A 1013 -13.78 -23.57 39.00
N LYS A 1014 -14.18 -24.33 37.96
CA LYS A 1014 -15.54 -24.22 37.41
C LYS A 1014 -16.58 -24.52 38.49
N TYR A 1015 -17.61 -23.70 38.58
CA TYR A 1015 -18.78 -24.01 39.38
C TYR A 1015 -19.62 -25.07 38.66
N ILE A 1016 -20.05 -26.06 39.43
CA ILE A 1016 -20.94 -27.16 39.05
C ILE A 1016 -22.15 -27.18 39.99
N LEU A 1017 -23.23 -27.81 39.52
CA LEU A 1017 -24.45 -27.98 40.28
C LEU A 1017 -24.31 -29.15 41.26
N HIS A 1018 -24.66 -28.90 42.52
CA HIS A 1018 -24.87 -29.92 43.54
C HIS A 1018 -26.36 -30.05 43.83
N ILE A 1019 -26.88 -31.27 43.78
CA ILE A 1019 -28.28 -31.56 44.11
C ILE A 1019 -28.31 -32.61 45.20
N ASP A 1020 -28.75 -32.23 46.39
CA ASP A 1020 -28.82 -33.13 47.53
C ASP A 1020 -30.28 -33.45 47.84
N PHE A 1021 -30.63 -34.73 47.74
CA PHE A 1021 -31.95 -35.23 48.09
C PHE A 1021 -31.94 -35.73 49.54
N THR A 1022 -32.69 -35.04 50.40
CA THR A 1022 -32.82 -35.39 51.82
C THR A 1022 -34.21 -35.95 52.10
N LYS A 1023 -34.47 -36.31 53.36
CA LYS A 1023 -35.74 -36.87 53.83
C LYS A 1023 -36.95 -35.92 53.66
N GLU A 1024 -36.73 -34.61 53.76
CA GLU A 1024 -37.81 -33.61 53.81
C GLU A 1024 -37.68 -32.52 52.73
N GLU A 1025 -36.55 -32.43 52.04
CA GLU A 1025 -36.22 -31.34 51.11
C GLU A 1025 -35.24 -31.75 50.00
N ILE A 1026 -35.24 -30.97 48.90
CA ILE A 1026 -34.23 -30.98 47.84
C ILE A 1026 -33.42 -29.70 47.98
N VAL A 1027 -32.10 -29.86 48.06
CA VAL A 1027 -31.17 -28.73 48.17
C VAL A 1027 -30.42 -28.58 46.85
N PHE A 1028 -30.54 -27.40 46.25
CA PHE A 1028 -29.77 -26.99 45.08
C PHE A 1028 -28.66 -26.05 45.52
N ALA A 1029 -27.41 -26.47 45.34
CA ALA A 1029 -26.22 -25.69 45.71
C ALA A 1029 -25.24 -25.59 44.54
N LEU A 1030 -24.33 -24.62 44.62
CA LEU A 1030 -23.19 -24.51 43.73
C LEU A 1030 -21.93 -24.92 44.47
N GLY A 1031 -21.00 -25.54 43.76
CA GLY A 1031 -19.70 -25.90 44.30
C GLY A 1031 -18.67 -25.99 43.19
N HIS A 1032 -17.39 -25.96 43.56
CA HIS A 1032 -16.31 -26.14 42.59
C HIS A 1032 -16.25 -27.58 42.10
N LYS A 1033 -15.91 -27.75 40.82
CA LYS A 1033 -15.77 -29.05 40.17
C LYS A 1033 -14.82 -29.99 40.89
N GLY A 1034 -13.70 -29.48 41.42
CA GLY A 1034 -12.72 -30.34 42.11
C GLY A 1034 -12.18 -31.43 41.17
N ASP A 1035 -12.05 -32.64 41.71
CA ASP A 1035 -11.72 -33.86 40.96
C ASP A 1035 -12.97 -34.57 40.37
N CYS A 1036 -14.16 -33.99 40.54
CA CYS A 1036 -15.40 -34.56 40.00
C CYS A 1036 -15.33 -34.60 38.47
N LYS A 1037 -15.53 -35.78 37.88
CA LYS A 1037 -15.56 -35.93 36.42
C LYS A 1037 -16.85 -35.41 35.81
N GLU A 1038 -17.91 -35.39 36.59
CA GLU A 1038 -19.28 -35.12 36.17
C GLU A 1038 -19.60 -33.62 36.21
N ARG A 1039 -20.58 -33.21 35.39
CA ARG A 1039 -21.06 -31.81 35.36
C ARG A 1039 -21.92 -31.46 36.57
N ILE A 1040 -22.50 -32.47 37.22
CA ILE A 1040 -23.42 -32.33 38.34
C ILE A 1040 -22.98 -33.35 39.39
N ASN A 1041 -23.10 -33.01 40.66
CA ASN A 1041 -22.96 -33.97 41.74
C ASN A 1041 -24.31 -34.16 42.41
N VAL A 1042 -24.85 -35.38 42.40
CA VAL A 1042 -26.13 -35.69 43.03
C VAL A 1042 -25.87 -36.58 44.24
N THR A 1043 -26.34 -36.19 45.41
CA THR A 1043 -26.23 -37.02 46.62
C THR A 1043 -27.59 -37.37 47.19
N TYR A 1044 -27.68 -38.54 47.83
CA TYR A 1044 -28.90 -39.06 48.45
C TYR A 1044 -28.61 -39.37 49.91
N SER A 1045 -29.42 -38.84 50.83
CA SER A 1045 -29.31 -39.19 52.25
C SER A 1045 -29.74 -40.65 52.50
N ALA A 1046 -29.05 -41.36 53.40
CA ALA A 1046 -29.30 -42.78 53.69
C ALA A 1046 -30.71 -43.07 54.28
N GLU A 1047 -31.42 -42.04 54.75
CA GLU A 1047 -32.79 -42.10 55.28
C GLU A 1047 -33.85 -41.55 54.32
N MET A 1048 -33.62 -41.60 53.01
CA MET A 1048 -34.69 -41.32 52.04
C MET A 1048 -35.80 -42.36 52.18
N SER A 1049 -36.77 -42.11 53.05
CA SER A 1049 -37.85 -43.06 53.29
C SER A 1049 -38.72 -43.12 52.04
N ARG A 1050 -38.68 -44.26 51.33
CA ARG A 1050 -39.54 -44.58 50.18
C ARG A 1050 -41.02 -44.23 50.40
N LYS A 1051 -41.46 -44.11 51.66
CA LYS A 1051 -42.84 -43.81 52.05
C LYS A 1051 -43.28 -42.39 51.67
N ASN A 1052 -42.47 -41.36 51.94
CA ASN A 1052 -42.82 -39.96 51.63
C ASN A 1052 -42.80 -39.69 50.11
N ILE A 1053 -41.82 -40.27 49.40
CA ILE A 1053 -41.71 -40.16 47.94
C ILE A 1053 -42.82 -40.96 47.25
N ASN A 1054 -43.15 -42.19 47.70
CA ASN A 1054 -44.25 -42.95 47.11
C ASN A 1054 -45.62 -42.31 47.37
N GLU A 1055 -45.88 -41.71 48.54
CA GLU A 1055 -47.12 -40.95 48.78
C GLU A 1055 -47.22 -39.72 47.87
N LEU A 1056 -46.10 -39.02 47.65
CA LEU A 1056 -46.03 -37.90 46.72
C LEU A 1056 -46.21 -38.37 45.26
N LEU A 1057 -45.55 -39.47 44.86
CA LEU A 1057 -45.63 -40.06 43.52
C LEU A 1057 -46.99 -40.71 43.22
N GLU A 1058 -47.64 -41.33 44.21
CA GLU A 1058 -49.02 -41.83 44.08
C GLU A 1058 -49.99 -40.66 43.89
N ARG A 1059 -49.82 -39.57 44.64
CA ARG A 1059 -50.59 -38.33 44.42
C ARG A 1059 -50.35 -37.73 43.04
N ILE A 1060 -49.09 -37.64 42.60
CA ILE A 1060 -48.73 -37.12 41.27
C ILE A 1060 -49.25 -38.05 40.15
N GLY A 1061 -49.21 -39.36 40.36
CA GLY A 1061 -49.67 -40.37 39.41
C GLY A 1061 -51.19 -40.40 39.18
N THR A 1062 -51.97 -39.70 40.01
CA THR A 1062 -53.43 -39.52 39.84
C THR A 1062 -53.83 -38.27 39.04
N LEU A 1063 -52.87 -37.45 38.62
CA LEU A 1063 -53.12 -36.25 37.81
C LEU A 1063 -53.23 -36.61 36.31
N ASP A 1064 -54.31 -36.16 35.65
CA ASP A 1064 -54.42 -36.22 34.19
C ASP A 1064 -53.89 -34.91 33.60
N PHE A 1065 -52.61 -34.90 33.26
CA PHE A 1065 -51.94 -33.75 32.68
C PHE A 1065 -52.58 -33.26 31.36
N ARG A 1066 -53.47 -34.03 30.71
CA ARG A 1066 -54.14 -33.63 29.46
C ARG A 1066 -55.34 -32.71 29.64
N GLU A 1067 -56.06 -32.80 30.77
CA GLU A 1067 -57.18 -31.89 31.09
C GLU A 1067 -56.74 -30.71 31.98
N ASP A 1068 -55.74 -30.93 32.84
CA ASP A 1068 -55.33 -29.99 33.89
C ASP A 1068 -54.37 -28.85 33.43
N LEU A 1069 -54.00 -28.78 32.15
CA LEU A 1069 -53.07 -27.77 31.59
C LEU A 1069 -53.73 -26.68 30.71
N TYR A 1070 -55.05 -26.73 30.50
CA TYR A 1070 -55.81 -25.67 29.82
C TYR A 1070 -56.11 -24.50 30.80
N ILE A 1071 -55.13 -23.62 31.00
CA ILE A 1071 -55.33 -22.34 31.70
C ILE A 1071 -55.90 -21.33 30.68
N ASP A 1072 -57.23 -21.33 30.51
CA ASP A 1072 -57.94 -20.38 29.63
C ASP A 1072 -58.41 -19.10 30.36
N SER A 1073 -57.96 -18.86 31.60
CA SER A 1073 -58.36 -17.64 32.33
C SER A 1073 -57.33 -17.18 33.36
N ILE A 1074 -56.24 -16.58 32.90
CA ILE A 1074 -55.55 -15.54 33.68
C ILE A 1074 -55.96 -14.19 33.08
N HIS A 1075 -56.62 -13.38 33.90
CA HIS A 1075 -57.14 -12.06 33.52
C HIS A 1075 -56.04 -11.20 32.89
N LYS A 1076 -56.36 -10.64 31.73
CA LYS A 1076 -55.50 -9.85 30.82
C LYS A 1076 -54.87 -8.57 31.41
N ASN A 1077 -55.04 -8.23 32.69
CA ASN A 1077 -54.73 -6.87 33.16
C ASN A 1077 -53.64 -6.72 34.24
N ASP A 1078 -53.13 -7.78 34.87
CA ASP A 1078 -52.20 -7.63 36.01
C ASP A 1078 -50.80 -8.24 35.85
N ILE A 1079 -50.41 -8.71 34.66
CA ILE A 1079 -49.02 -9.12 34.42
C ILE A 1079 -48.35 -8.09 33.50
N ARG A 1080 -47.79 -7.06 34.11
CA ARG A 1080 -46.81 -6.21 33.43
C ARG A 1080 -45.48 -6.95 33.39
N GLU A 1081 -45.03 -7.21 32.15
CA GLU A 1081 -43.64 -7.36 31.72
C GLU A 1081 -42.86 -8.59 32.22
N ILE A 1082 -43.21 -9.78 31.70
CA ILE A 1082 -42.38 -10.71 30.91
C ILE A 1082 -43.24 -11.96 30.58
N HIS A 1083 -43.04 -12.52 29.39
CA HIS A 1083 -43.95 -13.30 28.53
C HIS A 1083 -44.86 -14.39 29.18
N PRO A 1084 -46.21 -14.31 29.04
CA PRO A 1084 -47.12 -15.45 29.26
C PRO A 1084 -46.88 -16.66 28.32
N MET A 1085 -46.03 -16.51 27.30
CA MET A 1085 -45.56 -17.64 26.48
C MET A 1085 -44.58 -18.55 27.22
N LEU A 1086 -43.78 -18.03 28.16
CA LEU A 1086 -42.69 -18.76 28.82
C LEU A 1086 -43.25 -19.85 29.74
N VAL A 1087 -44.19 -19.45 30.59
CA VAL A 1087 -44.99 -20.32 31.45
C VAL A 1087 -45.79 -21.32 30.60
N ARG A 1088 -46.44 -20.86 29.52
CA ARG A 1088 -47.22 -21.72 28.61
C ARG A 1088 -46.37 -22.77 27.88
N GLU A 1089 -45.21 -22.41 27.34
CA GLU A 1089 -44.33 -23.35 26.63
C GLU A 1089 -43.60 -24.29 27.60
N PHE A 1090 -43.31 -23.85 28.83
CA PHE A 1090 -42.81 -24.70 29.92
C PHE A 1090 -43.86 -25.70 30.42
N TYR A 1091 -45.13 -25.30 30.50
CA TYR A 1091 -46.25 -26.19 30.80
C TYR A 1091 -46.53 -27.18 29.66
N ARG A 1092 -46.39 -26.76 28.40
CA ARG A 1092 -46.47 -27.64 27.24
C ARG A 1092 -45.32 -28.66 27.20
N PHE A 1093 -44.14 -28.29 27.69
CA PHE A 1093 -43.03 -29.21 27.93
C PHE A 1093 -43.39 -30.26 28.97
N LEU A 1094 -43.97 -29.87 30.11
CA LEU A 1094 -44.44 -30.83 31.11
C LEU A 1094 -45.42 -31.83 30.50
N GLU A 1095 -46.34 -31.38 29.66
CA GLU A 1095 -47.29 -32.23 28.96
C GLU A 1095 -46.61 -33.25 28.03
N GLU A 1096 -45.71 -32.78 27.15
CA GLU A 1096 -44.99 -33.62 26.17
C GLU A 1096 -44.00 -34.59 26.87
N PHE A 1097 -43.35 -34.13 27.93
CA PHE A 1097 -42.39 -34.88 28.73
C PHE A 1097 -43.06 -35.97 29.59
N VAL A 1098 -44.22 -35.67 30.21
CA VAL A 1098 -45.00 -36.64 31.00
C VAL A 1098 -45.64 -37.71 30.11
N ILE A 1099 -46.13 -37.35 28.91
CA ILE A 1099 -46.79 -38.28 27.99
C ILE A 1099 -45.80 -39.28 27.37
N THR A 1100 -44.62 -38.82 26.98
CA THR A 1100 -43.65 -39.66 26.25
C THR A 1100 -42.79 -40.51 27.18
N ARG A 1101 -42.59 -40.09 28.44
CA ARG A 1101 -41.58 -40.62 29.36
C ARG A 1101 -40.16 -40.70 28.75
N ASP A 1102 -39.92 -40.02 27.64
CA ASP A 1102 -38.66 -40.01 26.91
C ASP A 1102 -38.05 -38.61 26.97
N ILE A 1103 -36.77 -38.53 27.30
CA ILE A 1103 -36.05 -37.26 27.50
C ILE A 1103 -35.66 -36.61 26.15
N LYS A 1104 -35.94 -37.27 25.02
CA LYS A 1104 -35.63 -36.76 23.69
C LYS A 1104 -36.62 -35.69 23.23
N MET A 1105 -36.30 -34.43 23.53
CA MET A 1105 -37.00 -33.25 23.01
C MET A 1105 -36.93 -33.16 21.48
N SER A 1106 -38.02 -32.69 20.85
CA SER A 1106 -37.99 -32.33 19.43
C SER A 1106 -37.01 -31.18 19.16
N LYS A 1107 -36.33 -31.18 18.00
CA LYS A 1107 -35.34 -30.14 17.64
C LYS A 1107 -35.89 -28.72 17.72
N ASN A 1108 -37.13 -28.52 17.28
CA ASN A 1108 -37.81 -27.22 17.27
C ASN A 1108 -38.12 -26.75 18.71
N PHE A 1109 -38.49 -27.68 19.59
CA PHE A 1109 -38.78 -27.38 20.98
C PHE A 1109 -37.50 -27.02 21.76
N ARG A 1110 -36.44 -27.82 21.60
CA ARG A 1110 -35.13 -27.52 22.20
C ARG A 1110 -34.62 -26.13 21.81
N TYR A 1111 -34.80 -25.73 20.56
CA TYR A 1111 -34.42 -24.41 20.07
C TYR A 1111 -35.20 -23.27 20.75
N LYS A 1112 -36.53 -23.37 20.84
CA LYS A 1112 -37.37 -22.35 21.51
C LYS A 1112 -37.10 -22.26 23.01
N PHE A 1113 -36.89 -23.40 23.65
CA PHE A 1113 -36.56 -23.50 25.06
C PHE A 1113 -35.21 -22.87 25.37
N GLU A 1114 -34.18 -23.16 24.56
CA GLU A 1114 -32.89 -22.49 24.65
C GLU A 1114 -33.04 -20.98 24.47
N GLN A 1115 -33.78 -20.49 23.46
CA GLN A 1115 -34.04 -19.05 23.27
C GLN A 1115 -34.63 -18.37 24.51
N ILE A 1116 -35.58 -19.03 25.18
CA ILE A 1116 -36.24 -18.55 26.40
C ILE A 1116 -35.26 -18.42 27.57
N ILE A 1117 -34.45 -19.46 27.81
CA ILE A 1117 -33.40 -19.45 28.84
C ILE A 1117 -32.47 -18.27 28.55
N HIS A 1118 -32.11 -18.10 27.29
CA HIS A 1118 -31.19 -17.11 26.80
C HIS A 1118 -31.62 -15.66 26.99
N THR A 1119 -32.89 -15.34 26.76
CA THR A 1119 -33.40 -13.95 26.80
C THR A 1119 -33.89 -13.48 28.17
N THR A 1120 -33.96 -14.38 29.17
CA THR A 1120 -34.60 -14.08 30.46
C THR A 1120 -33.55 -13.93 31.57
N SER A 1121 -33.64 -12.86 32.36
CA SER A 1121 -32.86 -12.69 33.59
C SER A 1121 -33.63 -13.26 34.77
N PHE A 1122 -32.98 -14.05 35.62
CA PHE A 1122 -33.56 -14.69 36.80
C PHE A 1122 -33.14 -14.02 38.12
N SER A 1123 -32.55 -12.83 38.04
CA SER A 1123 -31.94 -12.13 39.17
C SER A 1123 -32.93 -11.64 40.24
N GLU A 1124 -34.21 -11.40 39.91
CA GLU A 1124 -35.16 -10.75 40.83
C GLU A 1124 -36.62 -11.28 40.79
N SER A 1125 -36.92 -12.43 40.16
CA SER A 1125 -38.32 -12.87 39.96
C SER A 1125 -38.76 -14.02 40.86
N ASP A 1126 -39.94 -13.88 41.51
CA ASP A 1126 -40.67 -14.97 42.18
C ASP A 1126 -40.90 -16.18 41.24
N GLN A 1127 -40.90 -15.92 39.93
CA GLN A 1127 -41.03 -16.91 38.87
C GLN A 1127 -39.85 -17.92 38.83
N ALA A 1128 -38.66 -17.56 39.28
CA ALA A 1128 -37.51 -18.46 39.33
C ALA A 1128 -37.72 -19.57 40.38
N ASP A 1129 -38.33 -19.25 41.52
CA ASP A 1129 -38.66 -20.22 42.56
C ASP A 1129 -39.76 -21.17 42.10
N ASP A 1130 -40.78 -20.68 41.39
CA ASP A 1130 -41.81 -21.53 40.78
C ASP A 1130 -41.25 -22.48 39.72
N ILE A 1131 -40.33 -22.01 38.87
CA ILE A 1131 -39.64 -22.85 37.88
C ILE A 1131 -38.81 -23.95 38.58
N LEU A 1132 -38.05 -23.60 39.62
CA LEU A 1132 -37.26 -24.59 40.37
C LEU A 1132 -38.15 -25.63 41.08
N LYS A 1133 -39.29 -25.22 41.67
CA LYS A 1133 -40.26 -26.14 42.28
C LYS A 1133 -40.85 -27.11 41.25
N ILE A 1134 -41.18 -26.65 40.05
CA ILE A 1134 -41.67 -27.52 38.97
C ILE A 1134 -40.57 -28.49 38.53
N ILE A 1135 -39.34 -28.01 38.35
CA ILE A 1135 -38.19 -28.87 38.02
C ILE A 1135 -37.94 -29.93 39.10
N ALA A 1136 -38.08 -29.57 40.39
CA ALA A 1136 -37.96 -30.50 41.51
C ALA A 1136 -39.01 -31.63 41.41
N ILE A 1137 -40.26 -31.32 41.05
CA ILE A 1137 -41.32 -32.34 40.81
C ILE A 1137 -40.92 -33.28 39.66
N ILE A 1138 -40.40 -32.73 38.55
CA ILE A 1138 -39.95 -33.53 37.40
C ILE A 1138 -38.82 -34.49 37.81
N MET A 1139 -37.84 -34.00 38.59
CA MET A 1139 -36.73 -34.83 39.08
C MET A 1139 -37.25 -35.99 39.94
N LEU A 1140 -38.16 -35.73 40.88
CA LEU A 1140 -38.74 -36.77 41.74
C LEU A 1140 -39.46 -37.88 40.95
N LEU A 1141 -40.09 -37.55 39.82
CA LEU A 1141 -40.77 -38.53 38.94
C LEU A 1141 -39.83 -39.50 38.21
N TYR A 1142 -38.54 -39.17 38.14
CA TYR A 1142 -37.51 -39.93 37.42
C TYR A 1142 -36.53 -40.66 38.35
N LEU A 1143 -36.80 -40.67 39.65
CA LEU A 1143 -36.15 -41.58 40.58
C LEU A 1143 -36.48 -43.03 40.20
N ASP A 1144 -35.47 -43.87 40.11
CA ASP A 1144 -35.63 -45.28 39.79
C ASP A 1144 -36.24 -46.06 40.99
N LYS A 1145 -36.39 -47.39 40.86
CA LYS A 1145 -36.93 -48.22 41.95
C LYS A 1145 -36.05 -48.22 43.20
N GLN A 1146 -34.76 -47.87 43.09
CA GLN A 1146 -33.84 -47.75 44.22
C GLN A 1146 -33.87 -46.36 44.87
N GLY A 1147 -34.55 -45.38 44.24
CA GLY A 1147 -34.63 -44.01 44.73
C GLY A 1147 -33.46 -43.15 44.27
N GLU A 1148 -32.78 -43.57 43.21
CA GLU A 1148 -31.68 -42.84 42.57
C GLU A 1148 -32.16 -42.30 41.22
N LEU A 1149 -31.86 -41.03 40.93
CA LEU A 1149 -32.07 -40.50 39.59
C LEU A 1149 -31.13 -41.20 38.61
N GLN A 1150 -31.65 -41.46 37.41
CA GLN A 1150 -30.81 -41.98 36.33
C GLN A 1150 -29.81 -40.90 35.87
N GLU A 1151 -28.61 -40.89 36.46
CA GLU A 1151 -27.56 -39.85 36.28
C GLU A 1151 -27.29 -39.51 34.80
N ASN A 1152 -27.18 -40.53 33.95
CA ASN A 1152 -26.95 -40.40 32.50
C ASN A 1152 -28.05 -39.64 31.73
N LEU A 1153 -29.26 -39.56 32.28
CA LEU A 1153 -30.42 -38.88 31.69
C LEU A 1153 -30.49 -37.41 32.09
N ILE A 1154 -30.02 -37.05 33.29
CA ILE A 1154 -30.03 -35.67 33.81
C ILE A 1154 -28.89 -34.87 33.22
N GLU A 1155 -27.69 -35.43 33.16
CA GLU A 1155 -26.51 -34.72 32.61
C GLU A 1155 -26.71 -34.27 31.15
N LYS A 1156 -27.63 -34.93 30.43
CA LYS A 1156 -27.99 -34.62 29.04
C LYS A 1156 -29.27 -33.78 28.91
N SER A 1157 -29.94 -33.49 30.02
CA SER A 1157 -31.18 -32.72 30.06
C SER A 1157 -30.90 -31.21 30.07
N PRO A 1158 -31.56 -30.41 29.22
CA PRO A 1158 -31.42 -28.95 29.26
C PRO A 1158 -32.02 -28.31 30.50
N ILE A 1159 -32.78 -29.06 31.30
CA ILE A 1159 -33.26 -28.64 32.63
C ILE A 1159 -32.09 -28.27 33.55
N VAL A 1160 -30.99 -29.03 33.50
CA VAL A 1160 -29.81 -28.77 34.34
C VAL A 1160 -29.21 -27.40 34.06
N SER A 1161 -29.09 -27.05 32.78
CA SER A 1161 -28.59 -25.73 32.36
C SER A 1161 -29.46 -24.59 32.89
N ILE A 1162 -30.77 -24.82 33.09
CA ILE A 1162 -31.67 -23.84 33.73
C ILE A 1162 -31.34 -23.69 35.20
N ILE A 1163 -31.25 -24.80 35.94
CA ILE A 1163 -30.97 -24.77 37.38
C ILE A 1163 -29.61 -24.10 37.62
N GLU A 1164 -28.57 -24.51 36.88
CA GLU A 1164 -27.24 -23.89 36.93
C GLU A 1164 -27.34 -22.38 36.69
N ARG A 1165 -28.08 -21.95 35.66
CA ARG A 1165 -28.24 -20.53 35.36
C ARG A 1165 -28.95 -19.76 36.47
N ILE A 1166 -30.08 -20.28 36.97
CA ILE A 1166 -30.86 -19.61 38.03
C ILE A 1166 -29.99 -19.45 39.28
N LEU A 1167 -29.27 -20.50 39.68
CA LEU A 1167 -28.39 -20.45 40.84
C LEU A 1167 -27.23 -19.48 40.61
N MET A 1168 -26.56 -19.54 39.46
CA MET A 1168 -25.42 -18.67 39.16
C MET A 1168 -25.80 -17.19 39.05
N GLU A 1169 -27.06 -16.87 38.69
CA GLU A 1169 -27.57 -15.50 38.64
C GLU A 1169 -28.07 -14.96 39.99
N ARG A 1170 -28.46 -15.85 40.94
CA ARG A 1170 -29.03 -15.46 42.24
C ARG A 1170 -28.06 -15.58 43.41
N ILE A 1171 -27.11 -16.51 43.34
CA ILE A 1171 -26.13 -16.74 44.38
C ILE A 1171 -24.90 -15.90 44.08
N ASN A 1172 -24.41 -15.18 45.08
CA ASN A 1172 -23.18 -14.41 44.99
C ASN A 1172 -21.95 -15.29 45.22
N ILE A 1173 -20.82 -14.89 44.66
CA ILE A 1173 -19.54 -15.62 44.78
C ILE A 1173 -19.21 -15.88 46.25
N ARG A 1174 -19.32 -14.86 47.10
CA ARG A 1174 -19.05 -14.94 48.54
C ARG A 1174 -19.82 -16.07 49.22
N ASP A 1175 -21.11 -16.19 48.94
CA ASP A 1175 -21.97 -17.12 49.68
C ASP A 1175 -21.68 -18.59 49.31
N VAL A 1176 -21.19 -18.83 48.09
CA VAL A 1176 -20.67 -20.16 47.71
C VAL A 1176 -19.37 -20.47 48.44
N GLU A 1177 -18.43 -19.52 48.47
CA GLU A 1177 -17.12 -19.72 49.11
C GLU A 1177 -17.23 -19.89 50.64
N GLU A 1178 -18.18 -19.21 51.28
CA GLU A 1178 -18.51 -19.39 52.71
C GLU A 1178 -19.34 -20.66 52.98
N LYS A 1179 -19.70 -21.44 51.94
CA LYS A 1179 -20.57 -22.62 51.99
C LYS A 1179 -21.93 -22.35 52.65
N SER A 1180 -22.44 -21.14 52.47
CA SER A 1180 -23.66 -20.64 53.13
C SER A 1180 -24.85 -20.50 52.18
N ALA A 1181 -24.65 -20.57 50.86
CA ALA A 1181 -25.72 -20.46 49.87
C ALA A 1181 -26.18 -21.80 49.28
N SER A 1182 -27.47 -22.06 49.45
CA SER A 1182 -28.23 -23.09 48.74
C SER A 1182 -29.69 -22.66 48.59
N ILE A 1183 -30.33 -23.02 47.50
CA ILE A 1183 -31.79 -22.91 47.36
C ILE A 1183 -32.41 -24.22 47.82
N ILE A 1184 -33.22 -24.15 48.87
CA ILE A 1184 -33.87 -25.31 49.49
C ILE A 1184 -35.34 -25.32 49.07
N ILE A 1185 -35.81 -26.47 48.58
CA ILE A 1185 -37.22 -26.69 48.28
C ILE A 1185 -37.72 -27.83 49.16
N LYS A 1186 -38.61 -27.51 50.10
CA LYS A 1186 -39.21 -28.53 50.96
C LYS A 1186 -40.26 -29.33 50.19
N TYR A 1187 -40.36 -30.62 50.44
CA TYR A 1187 -41.42 -31.44 49.83
C TYR A 1187 -42.82 -30.95 50.21
N GLU A 1188 -42.96 -30.29 51.37
CA GLU A 1188 -44.21 -29.66 51.80
C GLU A 1188 -44.59 -28.44 50.95
N GLU A 1189 -43.62 -27.63 50.51
CA GLU A 1189 -43.85 -26.46 49.64
C GLU A 1189 -44.31 -26.86 48.24
N LEU A 1190 -43.93 -28.07 47.79
CA LEU A 1190 -44.48 -28.66 46.57
C LEU A 1190 -45.99 -28.94 46.71
N ASN A 1191 -46.52 -29.10 47.94
CA ASN A 1191 -47.96 -29.22 48.18
C ASN A 1191 -48.72 -27.90 47.98
N GLU A 1192 -48.09 -26.75 48.15
CA GLU A 1192 -48.74 -25.44 47.97
C GLU A 1192 -49.06 -25.17 46.50
N LEU A 1193 -48.22 -25.63 45.57
CA LEU A 1193 -48.52 -25.63 44.14
C LEU A 1193 -49.78 -26.46 43.81
N PHE A 1194 -50.08 -27.49 44.61
CA PHE A 1194 -51.31 -28.29 44.51
C PHE A 1194 -52.51 -27.64 45.24
N GLU A 1195 -52.31 -26.79 46.25
CA GLU A 1195 -53.39 -26.05 46.95
C GLU A 1195 -53.81 -24.77 46.21
N LEU A 1196 -52.94 -24.16 45.39
CA LEU A 1196 -53.31 -23.14 44.40
C LEU A 1196 -54.45 -23.62 43.48
N ARG A 1197 -54.50 -24.93 43.19
CA ARG A 1197 -55.61 -25.62 42.52
C ARG A 1197 -56.94 -25.45 43.25
N LYS A 1198 -56.97 -25.67 44.57
CA LYS A 1198 -58.22 -25.51 45.37
C LYS A 1198 -58.69 -24.06 45.44
N HIS A 1199 -57.79 -23.10 45.30
CA HIS A 1199 -58.15 -21.68 45.26
C HIS A 1199 -58.73 -21.28 43.90
N ILE A 1200 -58.16 -21.79 42.80
CA ILE A 1200 -58.68 -21.59 41.43
C ILE A 1200 -60.01 -22.34 41.22
N ASP A 1201 -60.16 -23.56 41.75
CA ASP A 1201 -61.41 -24.33 41.70
C ASP A 1201 -62.49 -23.79 42.65
N LYS A 1202 -62.14 -22.97 43.65
CA LYS A 1202 -63.10 -22.20 44.47
C LYS A 1202 -63.50 -20.85 43.85
N LEU A 1203 -62.70 -20.34 42.92
CA LEU A 1203 -62.91 -19.07 42.21
C LEU A 1203 -63.66 -19.26 40.89
N LYS A 1204 -63.60 -20.45 40.29
CA LYS A 1204 -64.57 -20.96 39.31
C LYS A 1204 -65.91 -21.27 39.99
#